data_AF-A0A1I7G4V4-F1
#
_entry.id   AF-A0A1I7G4V4-F1
#
_cell.length_a   1.000
_cell.length_b   1.000
_cell.length_c   1.000
_cell.angle_alpha   90.00
_cell.angle_beta   90.00
_cell.angle_gamma   90.00
#
_symmetry.space_group_name_H-M   'P 1'
#
loop_
_entity.id
_entity.type
_entity.pdbx_description
1 polymer ?
#
loop_
_entity_poly.entity_id
_entity_poly.type
_entity_poly.pdbx_seq_one_letter_code
_entity_poly.pdbx_strand_id
1 'polypeptide(L)'
;MTRRRPIQTRFMMLLLLCATTLASSAQLNSFPESYRISQKDIERARKVIATPLKEEPTFPNPHHEAQWFPDASLGLFMHWGIHSVVGAQPSWDMISHYRYGGKVAPPDRYYALADQFDPQKYDPDKWLKAAKEAGFTYAVLTTKHHDGYALWPSRYGIGTSQYIQGRDLIREYVDACRKNGMKVGFYFSPRDWHFPGLMHPVEFDANTRHQVPAITDSVANYQLYERFLAFVLAQMEEILTRYGKIDILWLDGMYFRGVSDMHTNQIYAWIRSLQPGIVVNDRWSNIVNPDDPDGTGMRIGDFTTPFECILPSYIPSRWWEHCDIWTSGGGGWGHDKTGKFRPYAWFFEHLVASRSLGGNFLPNVGPDGNGEMHPNYYRNMEAIAAWMSHSRESVIGAGPSPGVERSNVMITTRGNNWYLHLLPSFQKQVSLRTDREPISVTLLRTGEPIPYIYMDGFINFTLSPKLRTEMDDVVKVVVPSEENVMTVASYNIKYESKADYEDGNGWEKRKAPLAKLILDHGIDIVGTQEGTPKQLNELKTLLSDYQYIAYPYGGSDGKLHNCATYYRADRLELLDDGLFWLSETPEKHSIGWDATDTRICQWLKFREVKSGKVFFLFNAHFYYRNEKARERSADLVISKIEEIAKNNPVIFMGDLNSTPDMVQIQKLRSVLTDCSLVAPQVAGPRATYMGGRFHGKSEMQLDYIFINDKFQVSAFRTVTDTYNGERYPSDHLPVAAKLSIK
;
A
#
# COMPACT_ATOMS: atom_id res chain seq x y z
N MET A 1 103.37 24.38 37.23
CA MET A 1 103.35 23.62 38.50
C MET A 1 101.89 23.29 38.83
N THR A 2 101.40 22.12 38.41
CA THR A 2 101.29 20.87 39.20
C THR A 2 100.24 20.95 40.31
N ARG A 3 99.03 20.43 40.02
CA ARG A 3 98.47 19.12 40.47
C ARG A 3 97.88 19.22 41.89
N ARG A 4 96.63 18.82 42.14
CA ARG A 4 96.15 17.43 42.01
C ARG A 4 94.71 17.27 41.50
N ARG A 5 94.57 16.14 40.80
CA ARG A 5 93.46 15.41 40.16
C ARG A 5 92.97 14.30 41.15
N PRO A 6 91.91 13.47 40.90
CA PRO A 6 91.61 12.72 39.64
C PRO A 6 90.08 12.67 39.26
N ILE A 7 89.60 12.40 38.03
CA ILE A 7 89.76 11.29 37.04
C ILE A 7 89.25 9.94 37.65
N GLN A 8 88.26 9.19 37.14
CA GLN A 8 87.86 8.87 35.76
C GLN A 8 86.52 8.06 35.68
N THR A 9 85.82 8.22 34.54
CA THR A 9 85.09 7.23 33.70
C THR A 9 83.78 6.51 34.09
N ARG A 10 82.76 6.78 33.25
CA ARG A 10 81.94 5.87 32.41
C ARG A 10 81.41 4.56 33.04
N PHE A 11 80.09 4.42 33.10
CA PHE A 11 79.34 3.53 32.18
C PHE A 11 77.83 3.85 32.22
N MET A 12 77.25 3.79 31.04
CA MET A 12 75.85 4.03 30.68
C MET A 12 75.26 2.66 30.36
N MET A 13 74.22 2.20 31.07
CA MET A 13 73.12 1.36 30.55
C MET A 13 72.29 0.69 31.67
N LEU A 14 70.99 0.62 31.41
CA LEU A 14 69.96 -0.27 31.97
C LEU A 14 69.62 -0.11 33.46
N LEU A 15 68.55 0.66 33.75
CA LEU A 15 67.44 0.29 34.67
C LEU A 15 66.59 1.53 35.00
N LEU A 16 65.91 2.12 34.02
CA LEU A 16 64.83 3.10 34.27
C LEU A 16 63.93 3.21 33.02
N LEU A 17 63.27 2.10 32.69
CA LEU A 17 62.26 2.03 31.64
C LEU A 17 61.26 0.89 31.97
N CYS A 18 60.69 0.93 33.17
CA CYS A 18 59.60 0.04 33.60
C CYS A 18 58.72 0.74 34.66
N ALA A 19 58.26 1.96 34.39
CA ALA A 19 57.25 2.62 35.24
C ALA A 19 56.38 3.66 34.51
N THR A 20 56.28 3.63 33.19
CA THR A 20 55.41 4.54 32.40
C THR A 20 54.62 3.82 31.31
N THR A 21 54.22 2.56 31.54
CA THR A 21 53.39 1.77 30.62
C THR A 21 52.13 1.18 31.27
N LEU A 22 51.64 1.81 32.36
CA LEU A 22 50.38 1.41 33.02
C LEU A 22 49.36 2.55 33.19
N ALA A 23 49.47 3.61 32.37
CA ALA A 23 48.48 4.69 32.31
C ALA A 23 47.86 4.89 30.92
N SER A 24 47.95 3.89 30.03
CA SER A 24 47.35 3.92 28.69
C SER A 24 46.34 2.79 28.46
N SER A 25 45.82 2.17 29.52
CA SER A 25 44.77 1.13 29.44
C SER A 25 43.57 1.37 30.37
N ALA A 26 43.45 2.57 30.96
CA ALA A 26 42.34 2.94 31.86
C ALA A 26 41.34 3.94 31.24
N GLN A 27 41.23 3.97 29.90
CA GLN A 27 40.21 4.75 29.19
C GLN A 27 39.11 3.87 28.55
N LEU A 28 38.95 2.63 29.04
CA LEU A 28 37.73 1.86 28.82
C LEU A 28 36.76 2.16 29.99
N ASN A 29 35.68 2.91 29.71
CA ASN A 29 34.38 2.94 30.40
C ASN A 29 33.79 4.30 30.83
N SER A 30 34.39 5.46 30.51
CA SER A 30 33.63 6.71 30.61
C SER A 30 32.92 7.00 29.28
N PHE A 31 31.67 6.56 29.14
CA PHE A 31 30.77 7.14 28.14
C PHE A 31 30.79 8.66 28.34
N PRO A 32 30.92 9.49 27.28
CA PRO A 32 30.71 10.92 27.40
C PRO A 32 29.37 11.14 28.12
N GLU A 33 29.29 12.17 28.96
CA GLU A 33 28.13 12.36 29.84
C GLU A 33 26.80 12.37 29.07
N SER A 34 26.83 12.89 27.84
CA SER A 34 25.70 12.89 26.89
C SER A 34 25.20 11.50 26.47
N TYR A 35 26.04 10.47 26.49
CA TYR A 35 25.68 9.08 26.14
C TYR A 35 25.39 8.20 27.36
N ARG A 36 25.32 8.77 28.56
CA ARG A 36 24.94 8.01 29.75
C ARG A 36 23.49 7.58 29.65
N ILE A 37 23.28 6.27 29.69
CA ILE A 37 21.95 5.64 29.77
C ILE A 37 21.75 5.09 31.18
N SER A 38 20.61 5.43 31.77
CA SER A 38 20.29 4.98 33.12
C SER A 38 19.97 3.48 33.13
N GLN A 39 20.15 2.84 34.29
CA GLN A 39 19.75 1.44 34.46
C GLN A 39 18.26 1.22 34.18
N LYS A 40 17.42 2.22 34.52
CA LYS A 40 15.98 2.22 34.22
C LYS A 40 15.69 2.20 32.73
N ASP A 41 16.45 2.94 31.92
CA ASP A 41 16.27 2.96 30.46
C ASP A 41 16.66 1.61 29.84
N ILE A 42 17.74 0.98 30.34
CA ILE A 42 18.16 -0.36 29.94
C ILE A 42 17.06 -1.39 30.27
N GLU A 43 16.52 -1.35 31.49
CA GLU A 43 15.43 -2.23 31.91
C GLU A 43 14.17 -2.02 31.08
N ARG A 44 13.86 -0.77 30.70
CA ARG A 44 12.74 -0.47 29.81
C ARG A 44 12.95 -1.07 28.42
N ALA A 45 14.14 -0.93 27.85
CA ALA A 45 14.47 -1.50 26.54
C ALA A 45 14.38 -3.02 26.55
N ARG A 46 14.95 -3.67 27.59
CA ARG A 46 14.79 -5.12 27.83
C ARG A 46 13.34 -5.52 27.91
N LYS A 47 12.51 -4.75 28.62
CA LYS A 47 11.07 -5.02 28.72
C LYS A 47 10.38 -4.94 27.36
N VAL A 48 10.71 -3.94 26.52
CA VAL A 48 10.13 -3.81 25.17
C VAL A 48 10.41 -5.06 24.33
N ILE A 49 11.66 -5.53 24.29
CA ILE A 49 12.03 -6.69 23.46
C ILE A 49 11.61 -8.03 24.07
N ALA A 50 11.51 -8.13 25.39
CA ALA A 50 11.11 -9.36 26.08
C ALA A 50 9.59 -9.54 26.21
N THR A 51 8.80 -8.48 25.99
CA THR A 51 7.34 -8.56 26.08
C THR A 51 6.81 -9.39 24.90
N PRO A 52 6.12 -10.52 25.15
CA PRO A 52 5.53 -11.30 24.06
C PRO A 52 4.46 -10.49 23.33
N LEU A 53 4.50 -10.54 22.00
CA LEU A 53 3.47 -9.95 21.17
C LEU A 53 2.17 -10.74 21.34
N LYS A 54 1.06 -10.04 21.61
CA LYS A 54 -0.27 -10.65 21.60
C LYS A 54 -0.65 -11.10 20.19
N GLU A 55 -0.32 -10.26 19.21
CA GLU A 55 -0.48 -10.47 17.78
C GLU A 55 0.70 -9.82 17.06
N GLU A 56 1.12 -10.43 15.95
CA GLU A 56 2.17 -9.85 15.10
C GLU A 56 1.67 -8.56 14.42
N PRO A 57 2.50 -7.52 14.28
CA PRO A 57 2.10 -6.31 13.57
C PRO A 57 1.70 -6.62 12.12
N THR A 58 0.51 -6.18 11.72
CA THR A 58 0.06 -6.26 10.34
C THR A 58 0.69 -5.16 9.48
N PHE A 59 1.06 -5.50 8.25
CA PHE A 59 1.64 -4.58 7.28
C PHE A 59 0.95 -4.68 5.92
N PRO A 60 0.55 -3.57 5.29
CA PRO A 60 0.59 -2.19 5.82
C PRO A 60 -0.28 -1.98 7.06
N ASN A 61 -0.02 -0.91 7.83
CA ASN A 61 -0.77 -0.56 9.03
C ASN A 61 -2.27 -0.42 8.69
N PRO A 62 -3.17 -1.27 9.24
CA PRO A 62 -4.58 -1.24 8.91
C PRO A 62 -5.35 -0.08 9.57
N HIS A 63 -4.69 0.70 10.44
CA HIS A 63 -5.33 1.83 11.09
C HIS A 63 -5.85 2.84 10.06
N HIS A 64 -7.09 3.34 10.23
CA HIS A 64 -7.73 4.25 9.28
C HIS A 64 -6.89 5.52 9.03
N GLU A 65 -6.19 6.02 10.05
CA GLU A 65 -5.31 7.19 9.90
C GLU A 65 -4.03 6.93 9.10
N ALA A 66 -3.66 5.67 8.84
CA ALA A 66 -2.49 5.31 8.03
C ALA A 66 -2.82 5.23 6.53
N GLN A 67 -4.11 5.12 6.17
CA GLN A 67 -4.58 4.91 4.79
C GLN A 67 -4.40 6.11 3.87
N TRP A 68 -3.89 7.24 4.37
CA TRP A 68 -3.52 8.39 3.55
C TRP A 68 -2.32 8.13 2.65
N PHE A 69 -1.45 7.18 3.01
CA PHE A 69 -0.13 7.03 2.39
C PHE A 69 -0.18 6.66 0.91
N PRO A 70 -1.01 5.71 0.42
CA PRO A 70 -1.11 5.41 -1.02
C PRO A 70 -1.47 6.62 -1.90
N ASP A 71 -2.22 7.57 -1.33
CA ASP A 71 -2.68 8.79 -1.99
C ASP A 71 -1.75 9.98 -1.78
N ALA A 72 -0.68 9.83 -0.98
CA ALA A 72 0.22 10.92 -0.62
C ALA A 72 0.89 11.58 -1.84
N SER A 73 1.27 10.76 -2.81
CA SER A 73 1.78 11.16 -4.13
C SER A 73 3.16 11.82 -4.17
N LEU A 74 3.31 12.98 -3.51
CA LEU A 74 4.52 13.81 -3.57
C LEU A 74 4.88 14.35 -2.17
N GLY A 75 6.06 13.98 -1.67
CA GLY A 75 6.61 14.41 -0.39
C GLY A 75 7.92 15.15 -0.50
N LEU A 76 8.29 15.91 0.54
CA LEU A 76 9.54 16.67 0.57
C LEU A 76 10.51 16.02 1.55
N PHE A 77 11.66 15.55 1.06
CA PHE A 77 12.75 15.08 1.94
C PHE A 77 13.74 16.22 2.21
N MET A 78 14.17 16.35 3.45
CA MET A 78 15.18 17.32 3.86
C MET A 78 16.20 16.66 4.77
N HIS A 79 17.45 16.55 4.31
CA HIS A 79 18.58 16.21 5.16
C HIS A 79 19.27 17.49 5.63
N TRP A 80 19.27 17.68 6.94
CA TRP A 80 19.80 18.86 7.60
C TRP A 80 20.47 18.51 8.92
N GLY A 81 21.51 19.27 9.26
CA GLY A 81 22.35 19.05 10.42
C GLY A 81 23.74 19.63 10.18
N ILE A 82 24.72 19.25 11.01
CA ILE A 82 26.04 19.90 11.04
C ILE A 82 26.80 19.84 9.70
N HIS A 83 26.57 18.82 8.86
CA HIS A 83 27.14 18.75 7.50
C HIS A 83 26.72 19.92 6.60
N SER A 84 25.55 20.51 6.84
CA SER A 84 25.01 21.59 6.01
C SER A 84 25.85 22.88 6.07
N VAL A 85 26.63 23.08 7.15
CA VAL A 85 27.58 24.19 7.30
C VAL A 85 28.54 24.26 6.10
N VAL A 86 29.02 23.10 5.66
CA VAL A 86 29.99 23.01 4.56
C VAL A 86 29.41 22.47 3.26
N GLY A 87 28.13 22.11 3.23
CA GLY A 87 27.50 21.48 2.06
C GLY A 87 28.04 20.07 1.81
N ALA A 88 28.23 19.31 2.89
CA ALA A 88 28.69 17.93 2.87
C ALA A 88 27.51 16.95 2.86
N GLN A 89 27.79 15.71 2.47
CA GLN A 89 26.90 14.58 2.68
C GLN A 89 26.66 14.36 4.19
N PRO A 90 25.43 13.99 4.57
CA PRO A 90 25.11 13.70 5.95
C PRO A 90 25.86 12.46 6.42
N SER A 91 26.71 12.65 7.42
CA SER A 91 27.59 11.68 8.09
C SER A 91 28.66 11.01 7.23
N TRP A 92 28.34 10.51 6.04
CA TRP A 92 29.25 9.76 5.16
C TRP A 92 30.49 10.55 4.73
N ASP A 93 30.45 11.88 4.78
CA ASP A 93 31.62 12.72 4.47
C ASP A 93 32.75 12.63 5.51
N MET A 94 32.50 12.03 6.68
CA MET A 94 33.52 11.79 7.71
C MET A 94 34.36 10.53 7.46
N ILE A 95 34.01 9.71 6.47
CA ILE A 95 34.74 8.48 6.11
C ILE A 95 35.74 8.80 5.01
N SER A 96 37.03 8.73 5.31
CA SER A 96 38.10 8.92 4.33
C SER A 96 37.96 7.94 3.15
N HIS A 97 38.25 8.42 1.94
CA HIS A 97 38.24 7.62 0.71
C HIS A 97 36.87 7.01 0.33
N TYR A 98 35.78 7.47 0.93
CA TYR A 98 34.45 6.99 0.58
C TYR A 98 33.98 7.52 -0.78
N ARG A 99 33.51 6.63 -1.67
CA ARG A 99 33.16 6.98 -3.06
C ARG A 99 32.09 8.07 -3.23
N TYR A 100 31.25 8.27 -2.21
CA TYR A 100 30.20 9.29 -2.23
C TYR A 100 30.47 10.45 -1.25
N GLY A 101 31.61 10.45 -0.54
CA GLY A 101 31.93 11.40 0.53
C GLY A 101 33.45 11.55 0.77
N GLY A 102 33.85 11.61 2.04
CA GLY A 102 35.23 11.76 2.50
C GLY A 102 35.84 13.16 2.45
N LYS A 103 35.06 14.21 2.12
CA LYS A 103 35.56 15.59 1.99
C LYS A 103 35.85 16.25 3.34
N VAL A 104 35.22 15.76 4.42
CA VAL A 104 35.31 16.33 5.77
C VAL A 104 35.78 15.29 6.78
N ALA A 105 36.49 14.27 6.32
CA ALA A 105 37.17 13.31 7.19
C ALA A 105 38.40 13.95 7.87
N PRO A 106 38.80 13.46 9.07
CA PRO A 106 38.20 12.37 9.85
C PRO A 106 37.02 12.85 10.73
N PRO A 107 36.43 11.98 11.57
CA PRO A 107 35.29 12.33 12.42
C PRO A 107 35.48 13.57 13.30
N ASP A 108 36.66 13.79 13.86
CA ASP A 108 37.01 14.98 14.64
C ASP A 108 36.81 16.28 13.83
N ARG A 109 37.25 16.30 12.57
CA ARG A 109 37.01 17.43 11.66
C ARG A 109 35.52 17.59 11.34
N TYR A 110 34.81 16.48 11.17
CA TYR A 110 33.38 16.50 10.88
C TYR A 110 32.55 17.04 12.06
N TYR A 111 32.81 16.55 13.27
CA TYR A 111 32.07 16.98 14.47
C TYR A 111 32.39 18.41 14.90
N ALA A 112 33.57 18.95 14.54
CA ALA A 112 33.89 20.38 14.72
C ALA A 112 32.95 21.32 13.91
N LEU A 113 32.17 20.79 12.96
CA LEU A 113 31.10 21.56 12.31
C LEU A 113 29.96 21.92 13.26
N ALA A 114 29.76 21.18 14.36
CA ALA A 114 28.71 21.44 15.33
C ALA A 114 28.87 22.82 15.98
N ASP A 115 30.10 23.27 16.23
CA ASP A 115 30.40 24.60 16.78
C ASP A 115 30.09 25.75 15.80
N GLN A 116 29.93 25.44 14.52
CA GLN A 116 29.61 26.41 13.45
C GLN A 116 28.15 26.31 12.99
N PHE A 117 27.40 25.30 13.45
CA PHE A 117 26.02 25.10 13.07
C PHE A 117 25.13 26.03 13.89
N ASP A 118 24.82 27.19 13.31
CA ASP A 118 24.02 28.24 13.95
C ASP A 118 22.87 28.70 13.03
N PRO A 119 21.66 28.11 13.17
CA PRO A 119 20.57 28.30 12.22
C PRO A 119 19.76 29.58 12.46
N GLN A 120 20.40 30.75 12.36
CA GLN A 120 19.81 32.06 12.69
C GLN A 120 18.67 32.47 11.76
N LYS A 121 18.62 31.93 10.54
CA LYS A 121 17.57 32.24 9.56
C LYS A 121 16.60 31.09 9.31
N TYR A 122 16.60 30.10 10.21
CA TYR A 122 15.68 28.98 10.13
C TYR A 122 14.22 29.44 10.23
N ASP A 123 13.52 29.32 9.12
CA ASP A 123 12.09 29.57 8.96
C ASP A 123 11.45 28.40 8.19
N PRO A 124 11.03 27.33 8.88
CA PRO A 124 10.43 26.17 8.23
C PRO A 124 9.07 26.47 7.62
N ASP A 125 8.36 27.50 8.08
CA ASP A 125 7.07 27.91 7.49
C ASP A 125 7.28 28.42 6.07
N LYS A 126 8.33 29.23 5.84
CA LYS A 126 8.71 29.67 4.49
C LYS A 126 9.02 28.50 3.55
N TRP A 127 9.73 27.48 4.02
CA TRP A 127 10.07 26.31 3.21
C TRP A 127 8.81 25.51 2.85
N LEU A 128 8.03 25.16 3.88
CA LEU A 128 6.90 24.25 3.75
C LEU A 128 5.70 24.90 3.06
N LYS A 129 5.52 26.22 3.20
CA LYS A 129 4.53 26.97 2.42
C LYS A 129 4.83 26.86 0.92
N ALA A 130 6.07 27.07 0.51
CA ALA A 130 6.46 26.94 -0.90
C ALA A 130 6.25 25.50 -1.41
N ALA A 131 6.60 24.49 -0.62
CA ALA A 131 6.34 23.09 -0.95
C ALA A 131 4.83 22.80 -1.09
N LYS A 132 4.03 23.30 -0.15
CA LYS A 132 2.57 23.12 -0.16
C LYS A 132 1.93 23.73 -1.40
N GLU A 133 2.34 24.94 -1.77
CA GLU A 133 1.90 25.62 -3.00
C GLU A 133 2.32 24.85 -4.26
N ALA A 134 3.51 24.24 -4.25
CA ALA A 134 4.00 23.32 -5.28
C ALA A 134 3.34 21.92 -5.23
N GLY A 135 2.35 21.72 -4.36
CA GLY A 135 1.50 20.54 -4.34
C GLY A 135 2.00 19.36 -3.51
N PHE A 136 3.11 19.51 -2.79
CA PHE A 136 3.61 18.53 -1.83
C PHE A 136 2.57 18.31 -0.70
N THR A 137 2.39 17.07 -0.27
CA THR A 137 1.35 16.70 0.72
C THR A 137 1.92 16.31 2.08
N TYR A 138 3.19 15.93 2.13
CA TYR A 138 3.93 15.57 3.34
C TYR A 138 5.38 16.02 3.26
N ALA A 139 6.05 16.11 4.40
CA ALA A 139 7.48 16.35 4.48
C ALA A 139 8.13 15.35 5.44
N VAL A 140 9.40 15.05 5.21
CA VAL A 140 10.24 14.20 6.05
C VAL A 140 11.53 14.96 6.34
N LEU A 141 11.77 15.31 7.60
CA LEU A 141 12.99 15.98 8.06
C LEU A 141 13.86 15.01 8.85
N THR A 142 15.19 15.04 8.63
CA THR A 142 16.15 14.32 9.47
C THR A 142 16.14 14.85 10.90
N THR A 143 15.45 14.17 11.81
CA THR A 143 15.56 14.46 13.25
C THR A 143 16.98 14.21 13.75
N LYS A 144 17.58 13.11 13.28
CA LYS A 144 18.96 12.69 13.52
C LYS A 144 19.43 11.82 12.35
N HIS A 145 20.63 12.07 11.83
CA HIS A 145 21.30 11.20 10.85
C HIS A 145 22.33 10.29 11.53
N HIS A 146 23.09 9.49 10.77
CA HIS A 146 24.07 8.54 11.32
C HIS A 146 25.16 9.19 12.20
N ASP A 147 25.45 10.48 12.04
CA ASP A 147 26.41 11.23 12.87
C ASP A 147 25.92 11.41 14.32
N GLY A 148 24.65 11.16 14.58
CA GLY A 148 24.09 11.21 15.92
C GLY A 148 23.69 12.60 16.40
N TYR A 149 23.87 13.66 15.60
CA TYR A 149 23.49 15.02 15.99
C TYR A 149 21.96 15.18 15.97
N ALA A 150 21.34 15.25 17.16
CA ALA A 150 19.91 15.47 17.31
C ALA A 150 19.52 16.93 17.08
N LEU A 151 18.59 17.18 16.15
CA LEU A 151 18.03 18.51 15.86
C LEU A 151 17.02 19.01 16.91
N TRP A 152 16.79 18.25 17.97
CA TRP A 152 15.98 18.65 19.12
C TRP A 152 16.80 18.59 20.40
N PRO A 153 16.36 19.22 21.50
CA PRO A 153 17.06 19.15 22.78
C PRO A 153 16.80 17.78 23.42
N SER A 154 17.47 16.78 22.88
CA SER A 154 17.48 15.42 23.40
C SER A 154 18.22 15.40 24.74
N ARG A 155 17.75 14.57 25.67
CA ARG A 155 18.50 14.26 26.90
C ARG A 155 19.67 13.30 26.66
N TYR A 156 19.70 12.70 25.48
CA TYR A 156 20.63 11.66 25.09
C TYR A 156 21.38 12.03 23.81
N GLY A 157 22.68 11.76 23.78
CA GLY A 157 23.55 11.98 22.64
C GLY A 157 23.94 13.44 22.47
N ILE A 158 24.66 13.74 21.37
CA ILE A 158 24.99 15.10 20.97
C ILE A 158 23.85 15.74 20.17
N GLY A 159 23.80 17.06 20.14
CA GLY A 159 22.79 17.78 19.38
C GLY A 159 22.61 19.22 19.87
N THR A 160 21.42 19.75 19.62
CA THR A 160 21.10 21.15 19.93
C THR A 160 21.28 21.51 21.41
N SER A 161 21.07 20.56 22.33
CA SER A 161 21.28 20.73 23.77
C SER A 161 22.67 21.26 24.12
N GLN A 162 23.71 20.80 23.42
CA GLN A 162 25.09 21.18 23.70
C GLN A 162 25.55 22.39 22.88
N TYR A 163 25.15 22.49 21.62
CA TYR A 163 25.80 23.40 20.67
C TYR A 163 25.01 24.68 20.38
N ILE A 164 23.68 24.66 20.51
CA ILE A 164 22.82 25.84 20.24
C ILE A 164 21.81 26.10 21.35
N GLN A 165 22.27 25.94 22.61
CA GLN A 165 21.50 26.27 23.82
C GLN A 165 20.13 25.56 23.91
N GLY A 166 20.01 24.37 23.32
CA GLY A 166 18.80 23.56 23.37
C GLY A 166 17.63 24.06 22.50
N ARG A 167 17.88 24.89 21.48
CA ARG A 167 16.85 25.28 20.52
C ARG A 167 16.22 24.04 19.86
N ASP A 168 14.90 23.93 19.90
CA ASP A 168 14.14 22.78 19.38
C ASP A 168 13.71 23.00 17.92
N LEU A 169 14.61 22.65 16.99
CA LEU A 169 14.36 22.85 15.57
C LEU A 169 13.25 21.92 15.05
N ILE A 170 13.07 20.75 15.68
CA ILE A 170 12.01 19.81 15.30
C ILE A 170 10.63 20.34 15.68
N ARG A 171 10.50 21.04 16.83
CA ARG A 171 9.23 21.68 17.20
C ARG A 171 8.79 22.69 16.15
N GLU A 172 9.69 23.59 15.76
CA GLU A 172 9.44 24.62 14.75
C GLU A 172 9.03 23.99 13.39
N TYR A 173 9.70 22.93 12.95
CA TYR A 173 9.33 22.16 11.75
C TYR A 173 7.91 21.57 11.84
N VAL A 174 7.59 20.89 12.95
CA VAL A 174 6.28 20.25 13.14
C VAL A 174 5.16 21.28 13.12
N ASP A 175 5.36 22.42 13.77
CA ASP A 175 4.36 23.48 13.82
C ASP A 175 4.14 24.11 12.44
N ALA A 176 5.22 24.28 11.65
CA ALA A 176 5.12 24.73 10.26
C ALA A 176 4.43 23.71 9.34
N CYS A 177 4.69 22.40 9.48
CA CYS A 177 3.94 21.36 8.75
C CYS A 177 2.44 21.46 9.03
N ARG A 178 2.07 21.54 10.31
CA ARG A 178 0.67 21.65 10.74
C ARG A 178 0.00 22.92 10.24
N LYS A 179 0.70 24.06 10.33
CA LYS A 179 0.23 25.35 9.82
C LYS A 179 -0.09 25.30 8.32
N ASN A 180 0.71 24.57 7.54
CA ASN A 180 0.53 24.42 6.09
C ASN A 180 -0.34 23.21 5.70
N GLY A 181 -0.93 22.49 6.66
CA GLY A 181 -1.74 21.30 6.39
C GLY A 181 -0.94 20.21 5.65
N MET A 182 0.33 20.05 6.01
CA MET A 182 1.20 18.97 5.54
C MET A 182 1.30 17.88 6.61
N LYS A 183 1.35 16.62 6.15
CA LYS A 183 1.64 15.49 7.04
C LYS A 183 3.07 15.60 7.58
N VAL A 184 3.22 15.26 8.86
CA VAL A 184 4.47 15.40 9.61
C VAL A 184 5.27 14.10 9.52
N GLY A 185 6.48 14.20 8.99
CA GLY A 185 7.37 13.06 8.84
C GLY A 185 8.72 13.26 9.50
N PHE A 186 9.18 12.22 10.17
CA PHE A 186 10.51 12.19 10.76
C PHE A 186 11.35 11.14 10.07
N TYR A 187 12.48 11.56 9.52
CA TYR A 187 13.59 10.64 9.35
C TYR A 187 14.30 10.48 10.69
N PHE A 188 14.61 9.25 11.06
CA PHE A 188 15.39 8.95 12.24
C PHE A 188 16.35 7.82 11.93
N SER A 189 17.65 8.05 12.12
CA SER A 189 18.62 6.97 12.06
C SER A 189 18.78 6.29 13.42
N PRO A 190 18.49 4.98 13.53
CA PRO A 190 18.86 4.21 14.71
C PRO A 190 20.38 4.14 14.88
N ARG A 191 21.14 4.04 13.78
CA ARG A 191 22.61 4.16 13.77
C ARG A 191 23.06 5.50 14.33
N ASP A 192 24.10 5.45 15.16
CA ASP A 192 24.72 6.63 15.77
C ASP A 192 26.24 6.40 15.86
N TRP A 193 26.97 6.84 14.83
CA TRP A 193 28.42 6.63 14.69
C TRP A 193 29.23 7.36 15.76
N HIS A 194 28.61 8.25 16.53
CA HIS A 194 29.21 8.89 17.69
C HIS A 194 28.94 8.13 19.00
N PHE A 195 28.04 7.13 19.01
CA PHE A 195 27.80 6.28 20.16
C PHE A 195 29.07 5.45 20.49
N PRO A 196 29.58 5.49 21.73
CA PRO A 196 30.81 4.79 22.10
C PRO A 196 30.71 3.28 21.88
N GLY A 197 31.61 2.76 21.02
CA GLY A 197 31.74 1.34 20.73
C GLY A 197 30.79 0.81 19.65
N LEU A 198 29.96 1.65 19.02
CA LEU A 198 29.20 1.24 17.83
C LEU A 198 30.13 1.05 16.63
N MET A 199 31.01 2.03 16.37
CA MET A 199 31.97 2.05 15.27
C MET A 199 33.40 1.93 15.80
N HIS A 200 34.24 1.14 15.13
CA HIS A 200 35.69 1.11 15.36
C HIS A 200 36.39 2.22 14.55
N PRO A 201 37.46 2.87 15.05
CA PRO A 201 38.12 3.96 14.33
C PRO A 201 38.56 3.65 12.89
N VAL A 202 38.98 2.41 12.62
CA VAL A 202 39.38 1.96 11.26
C VAL A 202 38.22 1.91 10.27
N GLU A 203 36.98 1.98 10.73
CA GLU A 203 35.80 2.03 9.85
C GLU A 203 35.59 3.41 9.22
N PHE A 204 36.21 4.46 9.77
CA PHE A 204 36.20 5.82 9.21
C PHE A 204 37.21 6.02 8.07
N ASP A 205 37.72 4.93 7.51
CA ASP A 205 38.44 4.90 6.25
C ASP A 205 37.96 3.70 5.43
N ALA A 206 37.43 3.99 4.23
CA ALA A 206 36.89 2.98 3.32
C ALA A 206 37.92 1.92 2.92
N ASN A 207 39.21 2.26 2.92
CA ASN A 207 40.31 1.35 2.59
C ASN A 207 40.66 0.42 3.75
N THR A 208 40.39 0.78 5.01
CA THR A 208 40.81 -0.01 6.18
C THR A 208 39.66 -0.62 6.97
N ARG A 209 38.40 -0.30 6.66
CA ARG A 209 37.20 -0.87 7.33
C ARG A 209 37.11 -2.40 7.35
N HIS A 210 37.80 -3.10 6.45
CA HIS A 210 37.86 -4.56 6.45
C HIS A 210 38.79 -5.14 7.54
N GLN A 211 39.59 -4.29 8.18
CA GLN A 211 40.57 -4.64 9.21
C GLN A 211 40.01 -4.51 10.63
N VAL A 212 38.69 -4.34 10.75
CA VAL A 212 37.99 -4.26 12.03
C VAL A 212 38.27 -5.53 12.86
N PRO A 213 38.78 -5.41 14.10
CA PRO A 213 39.11 -6.58 14.92
C PRO A 213 37.90 -7.46 15.23
N ALA A 214 38.08 -8.77 15.29
CA ALA A 214 37.01 -9.69 15.68
C ALA A 214 36.50 -9.40 17.12
N ILE A 215 35.22 -9.69 17.37
CA ILE A 215 34.64 -9.59 18.71
C ILE A 215 35.17 -10.77 19.54
N THR A 216 35.91 -10.47 20.62
CA THR A 216 36.51 -11.47 21.51
C THR A 216 35.69 -11.77 22.76
N ASP A 217 34.81 -10.85 23.17
CA ASP A 217 33.88 -11.01 24.29
C ASP A 217 32.44 -10.72 23.82
N SER A 218 31.71 -11.79 23.52
CA SER A 218 30.32 -11.70 23.03
C SER A 218 29.34 -11.22 24.09
N VAL A 219 29.60 -11.51 25.38
CA VAL A 219 28.73 -11.12 26.48
C VAL A 219 28.84 -9.61 26.72
N ALA A 220 30.06 -9.08 26.81
CA ALA A 220 30.28 -7.65 26.92
C ALA A 220 29.75 -6.89 25.70
N ASN A 221 29.92 -7.44 24.49
CA ASN A 221 29.39 -6.85 23.26
C ASN A 221 27.86 -6.78 23.27
N TYR A 222 27.18 -7.84 23.73
CA TYR A 222 25.72 -7.84 23.84
C TYR A 222 25.22 -6.85 24.91
N GLN A 223 25.90 -6.74 26.05
CA GLN A 223 25.57 -5.72 27.06
C GLN A 223 25.73 -4.28 26.53
N LEU A 224 26.70 -4.05 25.64
CA LEU A 224 26.85 -2.76 24.95
C LEU A 224 25.70 -2.52 23.96
N TYR A 225 25.29 -3.55 23.22
CA TYR A 225 24.11 -3.50 22.37
C TYR A 225 22.85 -3.13 23.16
N GLU A 226 22.61 -3.72 24.33
CA GLU A 226 21.43 -3.38 25.15
C GLU A 226 21.43 -1.91 25.58
N ARG A 227 22.60 -1.35 25.91
CA ARG A 227 22.76 0.09 26.21
C ARG A 227 22.47 0.95 25.00
N PHE A 228 22.96 0.54 23.83
CA PHE A 228 22.71 1.25 22.57
C PHE A 228 21.23 1.20 22.17
N LEU A 229 20.59 0.04 22.26
CA LEU A 229 19.15 -0.09 22.00
C LEU A 229 18.35 0.79 22.97
N ALA A 230 18.70 0.81 24.26
CA ALA A 230 18.07 1.69 25.23
C ALA A 230 18.23 3.18 24.88
N PHE A 231 19.40 3.60 24.42
CA PHE A 231 19.64 4.94 23.88
C PHE A 231 18.73 5.25 22.68
N VAL A 232 18.66 4.35 21.69
CA VAL A 232 17.82 4.52 20.50
C VAL A 232 16.34 4.64 20.88
N LEU A 233 15.83 3.73 21.71
CA LEU A 233 14.42 3.76 22.14
C LEU A 233 14.10 4.97 23.01
N ALA A 234 15.06 5.47 23.80
CA ALA A 234 14.86 6.69 24.58
C ALA A 234 14.72 7.93 23.69
N GLN A 235 15.56 8.09 22.67
CA GLN A 235 15.43 9.16 21.68
C GLN A 235 14.14 9.02 20.84
N MET A 236 13.81 7.81 20.40
CA MET A 236 12.58 7.56 19.63
C MET A 236 11.33 7.91 20.44
N GLU A 237 11.30 7.57 21.74
CA GLU A 237 10.17 7.95 22.60
C GLU A 237 10.05 9.47 22.71
N GLU A 238 11.15 10.21 22.82
CA GLU A 238 11.12 11.68 22.85
C GLU A 238 10.46 12.24 21.58
N ILE A 239 10.86 11.79 20.38
CA ILE A 239 10.29 12.29 19.13
C ILE A 239 8.84 11.81 18.89
N LEU A 240 8.46 10.63 19.38
CA LEU A 240 7.11 10.08 19.23
C LEU A 240 6.12 10.56 20.29
N THR A 241 6.56 11.20 21.38
CA THR A 241 5.66 11.63 22.47
C THR A 241 5.63 13.14 22.69
N ARG A 242 6.73 13.85 22.46
CA ARG A 242 6.81 15.30 22.71
C ARG A 242 6.19 16.15 21.59
N TYR A 243 6.00 15.56 20.41
CA TYR A 243 5.73 16.34 19.20
C TYR A 243 4.28 16.28 18.72
N GLY A 244 3.37 15.60 19.43
CA GLY A 244 2.00 15.35 19.01
C GLY A 244 1.91 14.21 17.99
N LYS A 245 0.89 14.23 17.13
CA LYS A 245 0.74 13.22 16.06
C LYS A 245 1.87 13.33 15.03
N ILE A 246 2.48 12.19 14.71
CA ILE A 246 3.47 11.99 13.65
C ILE A 246 2.87 11.03 12.62
N ASP A 247 2.86 11.41 11.35
CA ASP A 247 2.19 10.65 10.29
C ASP A 247 3.11 9.58 9.66
N ILE A 248 4.42 9.85 9.59
CA ILE A 248 5.41 8.94 9.00
C ILE A 248 6.73 8.94 9.78
N LEU A 249 7.26 7.74 10.04
CA LEU A 249 8.60 7.52 10.57
C LEU A 249 9.45 6.78 9.53
N TRP A 250 10.39 7.52 8.95
CA TRP A 250 11.33 7.03 7.95
C TRP A 250 12.63 6.60 8.65
N LEU A 251 12.79 5.30 8.85
CA LEU A 251 13.97 4.75 9.54
C LEU A 251 15.10 4.52 8.55
N ASP A 252 16.35 4.53 9.02
CA ASP A 252 17.50 4.26 8.14
C ASP A 252 18.58 3.43 8.82
N GLY A 253 18.26 2.15 8.95
CA GLY A 253 19.12 1.04 9.31
C GLY A 253 19.58 1.09 10.77
N MET A 254 19.11 0.13 11.53
CA MET A 254 19.63 -0.35 12.80
C MET A 254 20.67 -1.43 12.50
N TYR A 255 21.82 -1.31 13.15
CA TYR A 255 22.89 -2.29 13.06
C TYR A 255 23.71 -2.27 14.34
N PHE A 256 24.11 -3.44 14.82
CA PHE A 256 25.11 -3.57 15.85
C PHE A 256 25.97 -4.79 15.56
N ARG A 257 27.30 -4.61 15.52
CA ARG A 257 28.23 -5.65 15.13
C ARG A 257 28.13 -6.84 16.11
N GLY A 258 28.00 -8.05 15.57
CA GLY A 258 27.88 -9.28 16.36
C GLY A 258 26.50 -9.55 16.94
N VAL A 259 25.47 -8.77 16.58
CA VAL A 259 24.08 -9.01 16.96
C VAL A 259 23.23 -9.14 15.69
N SER A 260 22.53 -10.26 15.53
CA SER A 260 21.73 -10.56 14.34
C SER A 260 20.25 -10.21 14.48
N ASP A 261 19.70 -10.32 15.69
CA ASP A 261 18.30 -9.99 15.96
C ASP A 261 18.16 -8.53 16.40
N MET A 262 17.34 -7.78 15.66
CA MET A 262 17.03 -6.37 15.93
C MET A 262 15.61 -6.17 16.45
N HIS A 263 14.89 -7.27 16.76
CA HIS A 263 13.58 -7.27 17.40
C HIS A 263 12.51 -6.46 16.64
N THR A 264 12.54 -6.51 15.31
CA THR A 264 11.78 -5.63 14.41
C THR A 264 10.28 -5.59 14.71
N ASN A 265 9.66 -6.74 14.92
CA ASN A 265 8.22 -6.80 15.22
C ASN A 265 7.90 -6.18 16.58
N GLN A 266 8.71 -6.42 17.61
CA GLN A 266 8.55 -5.81 18.92
C GLN A 266 8.71 -4.28 18.84
N ILE A 267 9.69 -3.80 18.09
CA ILE A 267 9.91 -2.38 17.92
C ILE A 267 8.75 -1.72 17.18
N TYR A 268 8.20 -2.37 16.15
CA TYR A 268 7.09 -1.80 15.38
C TYR A 268 5.79 -1.81 16.18
N ALA A 269 5.53 -2.88 16.94
CA ALA A 269 4.44 -2.93 17.91
C ALA A 269 4.57 -1.81 18.95
N TRP A 270 5.78 -1.59 19.47
CA TRP A 270 6.05 -0.52 20.43
C TRP A 270 5.86 0.88 19.83
N ILE A 271 6.36 1.14 18.62
CA ILE A 271 6.12 2.41 17.91
C ILE A 271 4.62 2.65 17.76
N ARG A 272 3.85 1.65 17.32
CA ARG A 272 2.38 1.76 17.17
C ARG A 272 1.64 1.89 18.49
N SER A 273 2.20 1.41 19.60
CA SER A 273 1.65 1.66 20.93
C SER A 273 1.74 3.13 21.35
N LEU A 274 2.72 3.87 20.81
CA LEU A 274 2.88 5.31 21.02
C LEU A 274 2.09 6.13 19.99
N GLN A 275 2.08 5.69 18.73
CA GLN A 275 1.44 6.37 17.60
C GLN A 275 0.68 5.35 16.72
N PRO A 276 -0.58 5.01 17.03
CA PRO A 276 -1.31 3.94 16.35
C PRO A 276 -1.48 4.12 14.84
N GLY A 277 -1.62 5.36 14.38
CA GLY A 277 -1.81 5.71 12.98
C GLY A 277 -0.53 5.99 12.16
N ILE A 278 0.66 5.81 12.74
CA ILE A 278 1.92 6.11 12.06
C ILE A 278 2.23 5.09 10.97
N VAL A 279 2.84 5.58 9.88
CA VAL A 279 3.38 4.77 8.78
C VAL A 279 4.89 4.66 8.94
N VAL A 280 5.45 3.45 8.86
CA VAL A 280 6.89 3.17 9.05
C VAL A 280 7.47 2.47 7.83
N ASN A 281 8.64 2.90 7.35
CA ASN A 281 9.28 2.26 6.19
C ASN A 281 9.89 0.88 6.53
N ASP A 282 10.48 0.25 5.52
CA ASP A 282 11.06 -1.09 5.59
C ASP A 282 12.52 -1.14 6.10
N ARG A 283 12.99 -0.07 6.74
CA ARG A 283 14.42 0.17 7.01
C ARG A 283 14.81 0.21 8.49
N TRP A 284 13.99 -0.32 9.41
CA TRP A 284 14.48 -0.52 10.78
C TRP A 284 15.68 -1.46 10.82
N SER A 285 15.52 -2.70 10.36
CA SER A 285 16.64 -3.62 10.20
C SER A 285 16.60 -4.17 8.79
N ASN A 286 17.66 -3.95 8.02
CA ASN A 286 17.77 -4.52 6.69
C ASN A 286 18.05 -6.00 6.82
N ILE A 287 16.97 -6.75 6.86
CA ILE A 287 16.99 -8.17 6.64
C ILE A 287 16.12 -8.21 5.24
N VAL A 288 16.23 -9.13 4.23
CA VAL A 288 15.27 -9.77 3.18
C VAL A 288 14.33 -8.86 2.45
N ASN A 289 14.46 -8.96 1.15
CA ASN A 289 13.53 -8.47 0.18
C ASN A 289 12.31 -9.40 0.01
N PRO A 290 11.07 -8.98 0.32
CA PRO A 290 9.87 -9.82 0.07
C PRO A 290 9.69 -10.18 -1.41
N ASP A 291 10.32 -9.45 -2.33
CA ASP A 291 10.26 -9.67 -3.78
C ASP A 291 11.44 -10.54 -4.31
N ASP A 292 12.34 -11.02 -3.45
CA ASP A 292 13.48 -11.92 -3.78
C ASP A 292 13.76 -12.92 -2.62
N PRO A 293 13.10 -14.10 -2.62
CA PRO A 293 13.18 -15.08 -1.53
C PRO A 293 14.56 -15.72 -1.33
N ASP A 294 15.43 -15.70 -2.35
CA ASP A 294 16.68 -16.47 -2.37
C ASP A 294 17.92 -15.64 -1.98
N GLY A 295 17.76 -14.43 -1.41
CA GLY A 295 18.83 -13.41 -1.40
C GLY A 295 19.18 -12.63 -0.12
N THR A 296 18.79 -13.07 1.09
CA THR A 296 19.35 -12.74 2.45
C THR A 296 18.85 -11.53 3.32
N GLY A 297 17.77 -11.78 4.10
CA GLY A 297 17.36 -11.25 5.45
C GLY A 297 15.80 -11.30 5.82
N MET A 298 15.03 -10.28 6.32
CA MET A 298 13.58 -9.83 6.24
C MET A 298 13.30 -8.28 6.38
N ARG A 299 12.68 -7.58 5.39
CA ARG A 299 12.47 -6.10 5.32
C ARG A 299 11.02 -5.84 5.67
N ILE A 300 10.79 -5.28 6.84
CA ILE A 300 9.46 -5.15 7.43
C ILE A 300 9.12 -3.67 7.56
N GLY A 301 8.01 -3.29 6.94
CA GLY A 301 7.57 -1.91 6.77
C GLY A 301 6.11 -1.87 6.34
N ASP A 302 5.44 -0.76 6.67
CA ASP A 302 4.18 -0.38 6.05
C ASP A 302 4.35 -0.10 4.56
N PHE A 303 5.51 0.45 4.21
CA PHE A 303 5.91 0.67 2.83
C PHE A 303 7.38 0.31 2.60
N THR A 304 7.70 -0.03 1.34
CA THR A 304 9.06 -0.36 0.91
C THR A 304 9.73 0.80 0.17
N THR A 305 11.04 0.77 0.09
CA THR A 305 11.86 1.81 -0.57
C THR A 305 12.87 1.22 -1.57
N PRO A 306 12.39 0.47 -2.59
CA PRO A 306 13.26 -0.32 -3.47
C PRO A 306 14.01 0.53 -4.52
N PHE A 307 13.57 1.75 -4.75
CA PHE A 307 14.00 2.61 -5.85
C PHE A 307 14.82 3.83 -5.39
N GLU A 308 15.54 3.74 -4.27
CA GLU A 308 16.39 4.84 -3.81
C GLU A 308 17.39 5.27 -4.90
N CYS A 309 17.30 6.52 -5.34
CA CYS A 309 18.13 7.09 -6.41
C CYS A 309 18.08 6.35 -7.77
N ILE A 310 17.03 5.56 -8.02
CA ILE A 310 16.87 4.76 -9.24
C ILE A 310 15.43 4.91 -9.75
N LEU A 311 15.27 5.18 -11.04
CA LEU A 311 13.93 5.31 -11.64
C LEU A 311 13.12 4.01 -11.48
N PRO A 312 11.86 4.07 -10.98
CA PRO A 312 11.00 2.91 -10.82
C PRO A 312 10.74 2.15 -12.12
N SER A 313 10.75 0.82 -12.05
CA SER A 313 10.63 -0.06 -13.22
C SER A 313 9.62 -1.20 -13.07
N TYR A 314 9.07 -1.41 -11.87
CA TYR A 314 8.04 -2.41 -11.57
C TYR A 314 7.17 -1.94 -10.42
N ILE A 315 6.03 -2.61 -10.20
CA ILE A 315 5.12 -2.36 -9.08
C ILE A 315 5.53 -3.29 -7.92
N PRO A 316 6.04 -2.76 -6.78
CA PRO A 316 6.31 -3.56 -5.59
C PRO A 316 5.04 -4.17 -4.98
N SER A 317 5.20 -5.25 -4.21
CA SER A 317 4.09 -6.00 -3.60
C SER A 317 3.36 -5.28 -2.45
N ARG A 318 3.88 -4.14 -1.98
CA ARG A 318 3.33 -3.33 -0.88
C ARG A 318 3.26 -1.86 -1.27
N TRP A 319 2.71 -1.02 -0.37
CA TRP A 319 2.92 0.42 -0.49
C TRP A 319 4.41 0.71 -0.64
N TRP A 320 4.76 1.73 -1.42
CA TRP A 320 6.16 2.02 -1.67
C TRP A 320 6.41 3.48 -1.97
N GLU A 321 7.66 3.89 -1.76
CA GLU A 321 8.12 5.26 -1.95
C GLU A 321 9.48 5.29 -2.63
N HIS A 322 9.62 6.23 -3.55
CA HIS A 322 10.83 6.52 -4.30
C HIS A 322 11.47 7.79 -3.75
N CYS A 323 12.54 7.65 -2.99
CA CYS A 323 13.35 8.78 -2.56
C CYS A 323 14.52 9.01 -3.51
N ASP A 324 14.79 10.27 -3.86
CA ASP A 324 15.90 10.63 -4.75
C ASP A 324 16.43 12.04 -4.45
N ILE A 325 17.67 12.29 -4.83
CA ILE A 325 18.37 13.55 -4.68
C ILE A 325 18.00 14.47 -5.84
N TRP A 326 17.28 15.56 -5.53
CA TRP A 326 16.85 16.51 -6.56
C TRP A 326 17.94 17.51 -6.96
N THR A 327 18.91 17.78 -6.08
CA THR A 327 20.07 18.62 -6.38
C THR A 327 21.11 17.87 -7.23
N SER A 328 21.98 18.60 -7.93
CA SER A 328 22.94 18.01 -8.89
C SER A 328 24.33 18.65 -8.88
N GLY A 329 24.61 19.55 -7.94
CA GLY A 329 25.88 20.25 -7.79
C GLY A 329 26.90 19.56 -6.88
N GLY A 330 26.58 18.38 -6.36
CA GLY A 330 27.50 17.56 -5.57
C GLY A 330 27.32 17.63 -4.04
N GLY A 331 26.23 18.26 -3.56
CA GLY A 331 25.79 18.17 -2.15
C GLY A 331 25.16 16.83 -1.78
N GLY A 332 24.63 16.09 -2.77
CA GLY A 332 23.94 14.83 -2.55
C GLY A 332 22.69 14.99 -1.71
N TRP A 333 22.54 14.17 -0.67
CA TRP A 333 21.42 14.31 0.28
C TRP A 333 21.51 15.63 1.06
N GLY A 334 22.72 16.08 1.40
CA GLY A 334 22.95 17.30 2.16
C GLY A 334 22.75 18.59 1.34
N HIS A 335 23.07 19.72 1.96
CA HIS A 335 22.97 21.03 1.31
C HIS A 335 23.86 21.14 0.07
N ASP A 336 23.27 21.56 -1.05
CA ASP A 336 24.01 21.87 -2.27
C ASP A 336 24.28 23.37 -2.40
N LYS A 337 25.53 23.77 -2.13
CA LYS A 337 25.97 25.17 -2.18
C LYS A 337 25.90 25.81 -3.57
N THR A 338 25.92 25.00 -4.63
CA THR A 338 25.82 25.53 -6.00
C THR A 338 24.38 25.88 -6.35
N GLY A 339 23.41 25.34 -5.60
CA GLY A 339 22.00 25.51 -5.86
C GLY A 339 21.54 24.89 -7.17
N LYS A 340 22.31 23.98 -7.79
CA LYS A 340 21.93 23.30 -9.02
C LYS A 340 20.91 22.21 -8.72
N PHE A 341 19.82 22.23 -9.49
CA PHE A 341 18.79 21.20 -9.47
C PHE A 341 18.86 20.36 -10.73
N ARG A 342 18.37 19.13 -10.65
CA ARG A 342 18.09 18.34 -11.84
C ARG A 342 16.96 19.01 -12.65
N PRO A 343 16.95 18.85 -14.00
CA PRO A 343 15.97 19.52 -14.85
C PRO A 343 14.51 19.13 -14.55
N TYR A 344 13.54 19.94 -14.98
CA TYR A 344 12.11 19.61 -14.83
C TYR A 344 11.74 18.28 -15.48
N ALA A 345 12.32 17.96 -16.64
CA ALA A 345 12.10 16.67 -17.29
C ALA A 345 12.44 15.49 -16.37
N TRP A 346 13.51 15.59 -15.58
CA TRP A 346 13.88 14.57 -14.59
C TRP A 346 12.85 14.51 -13.45
N PHE A 347 12.46 15.66 -12.90
CA PHE A 347 11.51 15.72 -11.79
C PHE A 347 10.17 15.10 -12.16
N PHE A 348 9.61 15.47 -13.32
CA PHE A 348 8.32 14.94 -13.78
C PHE A 348 8.42 13.48 -14.21
N GLU A 349 9.54 13.04 -14.81
CA GLU A 349 9.75 11.63 -15.10
C GLU A 349 9.71 10.77 -13.82
N HIS A 350 10.37 11.22 -12.75
CA HIS A 350 10.41 10.48 -11.49
C HIS A 350 9.06 10.52 -10.76
N LEU A 351 8.39 11.68 -10.74
CA LEU A 351 7.04 11.81 -10.18
C LEU A 351 6.03 10.91 -10.89
N VAL A 352 6.00 10.95 -12.22
CA VAL A 352 5.02 10.19 -13.01
C VAL A 352 5.35 8.70 -13.03
N ALA A 353 6.63 8.32 -13.10
CA ALA A 353 7.02 6.91 -12.97
C ALA A 353 6.56 6.33 -11.62
N SER A 354 6.78 7.08 -10.53
CA SER A 354 6.29 6.70 -9.22
C SER A 354 4.77 6.56 -9.18
N ARG A 355 4.02 7.58 -9.64
CA ARG A 355 2.54 7.55 -9.57
C ARG A 355 1.91 6.51 -10.50
N SER A 356 2.40 6.37 -11.72
CA SER A 356 1.87 5.41 -12.69
C SER A 356 2.04 3.95 -12.24
N LEU A 357 3.03 3.69 -11.37
CA LEU A 357 3.28 2.39 -10.74
C LEU A 357 2.73 2.30 -9.29
N GLY A 358 1.93 3.29 -8.85
CA GLY A 358 1.19 3.26 -7.59
C GLY A 358 1.99 3.65 -6.34
N GLY A 359 3.17 4.24 -6.49
CA GLY A 359 4.03 4.67 -5.37
C GLY A 359 4.11 6.17 -5.18
N ASN A 360 4.73 6.60 -4.09
CA ASN A 360 4.98 8.01 -3.80
C ASN A 360 6.37 8.45 -4.27
N PHE A 361 6.52 9.74 -4.60
CA PHE A 361 7.82 10.34 -4.91
C PHE A 361 8.24 11.28 -3.77
N LEU A 362 9.47 11.10 -3.27
CA LEU A 362 10.05 11.84 -2.16
C LEU A 362 11.40 12.48 -2.58
N PRO A 363 11.38 13.55 -3.41
CA PRO A 363 12.58 14.28 -3.77
C PRO A 363 13.20 15.01 -2.59
N ASN A 364 14.53 14.97 -2.51
CA ASN A 364 15.33 15.58 -1.46
C ASN A 364 15.95 16.93 -1.85
N VAL A 365 15.92 17.87 -0.92
CA VAL A 365 16.69 19.12 -0.95
C VAL A 365 17.07 19.55 0.48
N GLY A 366 18.36 19.75 0.72
CA GLY A 366 18.90 20.14 2.03
C GLY A 366 19.05 21.66 2.22
N PRO A 367 18.57 22.23 3.34
CA PRO A 367 18.86 23.62 3.72
C PRO A 367 20.30 23.77 4.21
N ASP A 368 20.84 24.99 4.14
CA ASP A 368 22.20 25.30 4.59
C ASP A 368 22.34 25.35 6.12
N GLY A 369 23.57 25.51 6.62
CA GLY A 369 23.85 25.57 8.06
C GLY A 369 23.18 26.72 8.82
N ASN A 370 22.71 27.76 8.12
CA ASN A 370 22.02 28.91 8.70
C ASN A 370 20.48 28.72 8.70
N GLY A 371 19.99 27.61 8.14
CA GLY A 371 18.57 27.35 8.02
C GLY A 371 17.93 28.10 6.86
N GLU A 372 18.62 28.24 5.72
CA GLU A 372 18.01 28.70 4.47
C GLU A 372 18.00 27.62 3.40
N MET A 373 16.86 27.46 2.72
CA MET A 373 16.83 26.81 1.40
C MET A 373 17.48 27.73 0.37
N HIS A 374 18.28 27.16 -0.54
CA HIS A 374 18.89 27.93 -1.63
C HIS A 374 17.80 28.63 -2.48
N PRO A 375 18.00 29.87 -2.97
CA PRO A 375 16.97 30.61 -3.73
C PRO A 375 16.33 29.85 -4.91
N ASN A 376 17.10 28.98 -5.57
CA ASN A 376 16.60 28.10 -6.63
C ASN A 376 15.51 27.13 -6.18
N TYR A 377 15.48 26.72 -4.91
CA TYR A 377 14.38 25.92 -4.36
C TYR A 377 13.04 26.62 -4.58
N TYR A 378 12.93 27.89 -4.19
CA TYR A 378 11.69 28.65 -4.33
C TYR A 378 11.31 28.88 -5.79
N ARG A 379 12.28 29.13 -6.67
CA ARG A 379 12.02 29.23 -8.12
C ARG A 379 11.47 27.92 -8.70
N ASN A 380 12.02 26.78 -8.31
CA ASN A 380 11.50 25.48 -8.74
C ASN A 380 10.10 25.22 -8.16
N MET A 381 9.87 25.57 -6.88
CA MET A 381 8.54 25.43 -6.25
C MET A 381 7.48 26.29 -6.95
N GLU A 382 7.79 27.54 -7.29
CA GLU A 382 6.89 28.42 -8.05
C GLU A 382 6.56 27.83 -9.43
N ALA A 383 7.57 27.31 -10.13
CA ALA A 383 7.39 26.67 -11.44
C ALA A 383 6.51 25.40 -11.35
N ILE A 384 6.73 24.56 -10.33
CA ILE A 384 5.90 23.37 -10.08
C ILE A 384 4.49 23.78 -9.64
N ALA A 385 4.33 24.84 -8.82
CA ALA A 385 3.03 25.36 -8.42
C ALA A 385 2.21 25.83 -9.64
N ALA A 386 2.86 26.52 -10.59
CA ALA A 386 2.23 26.91 -11.85
C ALA A 386 1.73 25.69 -12.63
N TRP A 387 2.53 24.63 -12.72
CA TRP A 387 2.11 23.37 -13.36
C TRP A 387 0.97 22.68 -12.60
N MET A 388 1.05 22.64 -11.26
CA MET A 388 0.03 22.05 -10.40
C MET A 388 -1.32 22.76 -10.53
N SER A 389 -1.33 24.08 -10.80
CA SER A 389 -2.58 24.84 -10.96
C SER A 389 -3.53 24.26 -12.01
N HIS A 390 -2.99 23.59 -13.04
CA HIS A 390 -3.78 22.96 -14.10
C HIS A 390 -3.68 21.43 -14.10
N SER A 391 -2.56 20.85 -13.67
CA SER A 391 -2.31 19.40 -13.77
C SER A 391 -2.38 18.64 -12.45
N ARG A 392 -2.66 19.29 -11.32
CA ARG A 392 -2.70 18.62 -10.00
C ARG A 392 -3.55 17.35 -9.98
N GLU A 393 -4.67 17.33 -10.69
CA GLU A 393 -5.59 16.17 -10.70
C GLU A 393 -4.96 14.90 -11.29
N SER A 394 -3.92 15.01 -12.13
CA SER A 394 -3.23 13.87 -12.75
C SER A 394 -2.18 13.22 -11.86
N VAL A 395 -1.77 13.83 -10.76
CA VAL A 395 -0.71 13.25 -9.91
C VAL A 395 -1.09 13.15 -8.45
N ILE A 396 -1.71 14.18 -7.87
CA ILE A 396 -1.98 14.21 -6.43
C ILE A 396 -3.25 13.44 -6.10
N GLY A 397 -3.11 12.24 -5.51
CA GLY A 397 -4.19 11.30 -5.24
C GLY A 397 -4.70 10.61 -6.50
N ALA A 398 -3.91 10.61 -7.59
CA ALA A 398 -4.20 9.83 -8.78
C ALA A 398 -3.71 8.38 -8.58
N GLY A 399 -4.51 7.42 -9.01
CA GLY A 399 -4.18 6.00 -8.99
C GLY A 399 -3.19 5.59 -10.09
N PRO A 400 -2.74 4.32 -10.05
CA PRO A 400 -1.77 3.79 -11.00
C PRO A 400 -2.35 3.66 -12.42
N SER A 401 -1.48 3.31 -13.35
CA SER A 401 -1.83 2.94 -14.71
C SER A 401 -2.84 1.78 -14.74
N PRO A 402 -3.79 1.75 -15.69
CA PRO A 402 -4.70 0.63 -15.93
C PRO A 402 -4.02 -0.57 -16.65
N GLY A 403 -2.69 -0.52 -16.81
CA GLY A 403 -1.85 -1.47 -17.51
C GLY A 403 -0.73 -0.71 -18.22
N VAL A 404 0.53 -0.91 -17.82
CA VAL A 404 1.69 -0.20 -18.39
C VAL A 404 1.88 -0.48 -19.88
N GLU A 405 1.38 -1.62 -20.34
CA GLU A 405 1.37 -2.05 -21.75
C GLU A 405 0.30 -1.37 -22.59
N ARG A 406 -0.66 -0.66 -21.98
CA ARG A 406 -1.76 -0.02 -22.70
C ARG A 406 -1.34 1.21 -23.48
N SER A 407 -0.23 1.84 -23.12
CA SER A 407 0.26 3.03 -23.84
C SER A 407 1.77 3.09 -23.94
N ASN A 408 2.23 3.84 -24.93
CA ASN A 408 3.65 4.17 -25.09
C ASN A 408 4.08 5.41 -24.27
N VAL A 409 3.18 5.97 -23.47
CA VAL A 409 3.46 7.00 -22.46
C VAL A 409 2.92 6.54 -21.11
N MET A 410 3.44 7.11 -20.03
CA MET A 410 2.98 6.78 -18.69
C MET A 410 1.56 7.30 -18.45
N ILE A 411 0.77 6.51 -17.71
CA ILE A 411 -0.63 6.80 -17.38
C ILE A 411 -0.81 6.84 -15.87
N THR A 412 -1.55 7.84 -15.40
CA THR A 412 -2.18 7.84 -14.07
C THR A 412 -3.69 7.90 -14.23
N THR A 413 -4.43 7.51 -13.18
CA THR A 413 -5.89 7.38 -13.28
C THR A 413 -6.63 8.08 -12.14
N ARG A 414 -7.84 8.56 -12.42
CA ARG A 414 -8.80 9.00 -11.41
C ARG A 414 -10.21 8.65 -11.89
N GLY A 415 -10.74 7.54 -11.40
CA GLY A 415 -11.97 6.96 -11.94
C GLY A 415 -11.82 6.72 -13.44
N ASN A 416 -12.70 7.33 -14.23
CA ASN A 416 -12.72 7.18 -15.69
C ASN A 416 -11.75 8.12 -16.43
N ASN A 417 -11.07 9.01 -15.72
CA ASN A 417 -10.08 9.91 -16.30
C ASN A 417 -8.72 9.21 -16.31
N TRP A 418 -8.17 9.01 -17.50
CA TRP A 418 -6.81 8.56 -17.71
C TRP A 418 -5.98 9.76 -18.13
N TYR A 419 -4.89 10.03 -17.41
CA TYR A 419 -4.01 11.15 -17.69
C TYR A 419 -2.72 10.60 -18.30
N LEU A 420 -2.47 10.97 -19.55
CA LEU A 420 -1.30 10.55 -20.31
C LEU A 420 -0.25 11.65 -20.17
N HIS A 421 0.93 11.26 -19.71
CA HIS A 421 2.02 12.18 -19.39
C HIS A 421 3.02 12.22 -20.55
N LEU A 422 3.00 13.32 -21.31
CA LEU A 422 3.87 13.55 -22.45
C LEU A 422 5.09 14.35 -21.99
N LEU A 423 6.04 13.64 -21.38
CA LEU A 423 7.32 14.20 -20.93
C LEU A 423 8.09 14.86 -22.09
N PRO A 424 8.94 15.87 -21.84
CA PRO A 424 9.70 16.58 -22.87
C PRO A 424 10.54 15.68 -23.81
N SER A 425 11.01 14.54 -23.30
CA SER A 425 11.77 13.54 -24.06
C SER A 425 10.91 12.78 -25.08
N PHE A 426 9.58 12.74 -24.91
CA PHE A 426 8.66 12.05 -25.79
C PHE A 426 8.20 12.96 -26.94
N GLN A 427 8.60 12.64 -28.18
CA GLN A 427 8.28 13.42 -29.38
C GLN A 427 7.55 12.59 -30.47
N LYS A 428 7.04 11.42 -30.10
CA LYS A 428 6.39 10.47 -31.04
C LYS A 428 4.87 10.62 -30.99
N GLN A 429 4.17 9.90 -31.87
CA GLN A 429 2.73 9.72 -31.77
C GLN A 429 2.38 8.95 -30.49
N VAL A 430 1.38 9.41 -29.76
CA VAL A 430 0.79 8.68 -28.63
C VAL A 430 -0.12 7.59 -29.17
N SER A 431 0.00 6.39 -28.61
CA SER A 431 -0.93 5.28 -28.83
C SER A 431 -1.42 4.78 -27.48
N LEU A 432 -2.74 4.66 -27.33
CA LEU A 432 -3.39 4.23 -26.09
C LEU A 432 -4.50 3.22 -26.40
N ARG A 433 -4.50 2.09 -25.71
CA ARG A 433 -5.56 1.08 -25.79
C ARG A 433 -6.64 1.30 -24.72
N THR A 434 -7.87 1.60 -25.13
CA THR A 434 -9.02 1.87 -24.23
C THR A 434 -10.16 0.86 -24.36
N ASP A 435 -10.12 -0.06 -25.32
CA ASP A 435 -11.15 -1.07 -25.63
C ASP A 435 -12.55 -0.49 -26.04
N ARG A 436 -12.81 0.79 -25.75
CA ARG A 436 -13.95 1.61 -26.21
C ARG A 436 -13.48 2.99 -26.64
N GLU A 437 -14.26 3.63 -27.51
CA GLU A 437 -13.97 5.00 -27.94
C GLU A 437 -14.06 5.96 -26.74
N PRO A 438 -13.07 6.86 -26.54
CA PRO A 438 -13.10 7.82 -25.43
C PRO A 438 -14.24 8.82 -25.59
N ILE A 439 -14.80 9.27 -24.46
CA ILE A 439 -15.77 10.38 -24.43
C ILE A 439 -15.11 11.69 -24.87
N SER A 440 -13.86 11.90 -24.46
CA SER A 440 -13.08 13.08 -24.86
C SER A 440 -11.58 12.87 -24.70
N VAL A 441 -10.80 13.54 -25.54
CA VAL A 441 -9.33 13.64 -25.44
C VAL A 441 -8.97 15.12 -25.44
N THR A 442 -8.36 15.62 -24.36
CA THR A 442 -8.13 17.06 -24.15
C THR A 442 -6.75 17.34 -23.58
N LEU A 443 -6.11 18.44 -24.00
CA LEU A 443 -4.89 18.93 -23.35
C LEU A 443 -5.27 19.58 -22.03
N LEU A 444 -4.80 19.02 -20.92
CA LEU A 444 -5.32 19.36 -19.59
C LEU A 444 -5.09 20.83 -19.21
N ARG A 445 -3.95 21.40 -19.61
CA ARG A 445 -3.58 22.80 -19.31
C ARG A 445 -4.49 23.82 -19.99
N THR A 446 -4.97 23.54 -21.19
CA THR A 446 -5.75 24.51 -22.00
C THR A 446 -7.23 24.14 -22.10
N GLY A 447 -7.59 22.89 -21.82
CA GLY A 447 -8.92 22.33 -22.08
C GLY A 447 -9.20 22.10 -23.57
N GLU A 448 -8.24 22.37 -24.46
CA GLU A 448 -8.45 22.22 -25.90
C GLU A 448 -8.60 20.75 -26.29
N PRO A 449 -9.60 20.40 -27.11
CA PRO A 449 -9.72 19.07 -27.69
C PRO A 449 -8.51 18.72 -28.55
N ILE A 450 -8.00 17.50 -28.40
CA ILE A 450 -6.94 16.98 -29.26
C ILE A 450 -7.57 16.09 -30.33
N PRO A 451 -7.38 16.38 -31.63
CA PRO A 451 -7.80 15.47 -32.69
C PRO A 451 -7.11 14.11 -32.54
N TYR A 452 -7.89 13.04 -32.59
CA TYR A 452 -7.39 11.66 -32.48
C TYR A 452 -8.06 10.76 -33.53
N ILE A 453 -7.43 9.62 -33.78
CA ILE A 453 -8.01 8.51 -34.56
C ILE A 453 -8.32 7.39 -33.57
N TYR A 454 -9.56 6.92 -33.55
CA TYR A 454 -9.95 5.71 -32.84
C TYR A 454 -10.17 4.57 -33.83
N MET A 455 -9.34 3.53 -33.74
CA MET A 455 -9.38 2.37 -34.62
C MET A 455 -8.85 1.15 -33.88
N ASP A 456 -9.51 -0.01 -34.05
CA ASP A 456 -9.11 -1.29 -33.45
C ASP A 456 -8.88 -1.26 -31.93
N GLY A 457 -9.63 -0.42 -31.20
CA GLY A 457 -9.49 -0.27 -29.75
C GLY A 457 -8.37 0.66 -29.28
N PHE A 458 -7.69 1.34 -30.22
CA PHE A 458 -6.61 2.29 -29.96
C PHE A 458 -7.01 3.72 -30.29
N ILE A 459 -6.64 4.63 -29.39
CA ILE A 459 -6.59 6.08 -29.62
C ILE A 459 -5.17 6.41 -30.08
N ASN A 460 -5.06 7.08 -31.23
CA ASN A 460 -3.78 7.58 -31.74
C ASN A 460 -3.87 9.09 -31.97
N PHE A 461 -2.92 9.85 -31.42
CA PHE A 461 -2.83 11.30 -31.62
C PHE A 461 -1.39 11.80 -31.50
N THR A 462 -1.13 13.00 -32.02
CA THR A 462 0.16 13.69 -31.86
C THR A 462 -0.11 15.08 -31.30
N LEU A 463 0.53 15.43 -30.19
CA LEU A 463 0.49 16.79 -29.67
C LEU A 463 1.45 17.67 -30.49
N SER A 464 0.94 18.75 -31.08
CA SER A 464 1.72 19.67 -31.92
C SER A 464 2.97 20.17 -31.16
N PRO A 465 4.16 20.19 -31.79
CA PRO A 465 5.38 20.73 -31.17
C PRO A 465 5.22 22.16 -30.63
N LYS A 466 4.35 22.97 -31.22
CA LYS A 466 4.06 24.34 -30.76
C LYS A 466 3.30 24.40 -29.43
N LEU A 467 2.64 23.32 -29.04
CA LEU A 467 1.91 23.20 -27.78
C LEU A 467 2.77 22.57 -26.66
N ARG A 468 3.92 22.00 -27.01
CA ARG A 468 4.81 21.32 -26.07
C ARG A 468 5.57 22.30 -25.19
N THR A 469 5.79 21.91 -23.94
CA THR A 469 6.53 22.69 -22.95
C THR A 469 7.81 21.98 -22.50
N GLU A 470 8.63 22.66 -21.70
CA GLU A 470 9.81 22.05 -21.05
C GLU A 470 9.45 21.20 -19.81
N MET A 471 8.16 21.12 -19.48
CA MET A 471 7.60 20.31 -18.40
C MET A 471 6.72 19.19 -18.96
N ASP A 472 6.07 18.43 -18.09
CA ASP A 472 5.12 17.40 -18.49
C ASP A 472 3.83 18.01 -19.07
N ASP A 473 3.52 17.69 -20.32
CA ASP A 473 2.24 18.02 -20.92
C ASP A 473 1.26 16.87 -20.67
N VAL A 474 0.15 17.15 -19.99
CA VAL A 474 -0.82 16.11 -19.61
C VAL A 474 -2.00 16.12 -20.56
N VAL A 475 -2.32 14.97 -21.14
CA VAL A 475 -3.54 14.77 -21.92
C VAL A 475 -4.53 13.96 -21.10
N LYS A 476 -5.72 14.53 -20.89
CA LYS A 476 -6.83 13.85 -20.21
C LYS A 476 -7.68 13.11 -21.25
N VAL A 477 -7.75 11.81 -21.10
CA VAL A 477 -8.64 10.91 -21.83
C VAL A 477 -9.74 10.45 -20.89
N VAL A 478 -10.98 10.78 -21.21
CA VAL A 478 -12.14 10.31 -20.46
C VAL A 478 -12.61 9.01 -21.10
N VAL A 479 -12.29 7.89 -20.48
CA VAL A 479 -12.71 6.56 -20.95
C VAL A 479 -14.16 6.35 -20.51
N PRO A 480 -15.04 5.76 -21.34
CA PRO A 480 -16.39 5.40 -20.89
C PRO A 480 -16.31 4.50 -19.65
N SER A 481 -17.02 4.88 -18.59
CA SER A 481 -16.98 4.17 -17.32
C SER A 481 -17.41 2.70 -17.45
N GLU A 482 -16.71 1.80 -16.77
CA GLU A 482 -17.32 0.54 -16.31
C GLU A 482 -18.27 0.77 -15.12
N GLU A 483 -18.43 2.00 -14.59
CA GLU A 483 -19.12 2.27 -13.31
C GLU A 483 -20.61 1.94 -13.26
N ASN A 484 -21.30 1.79 -14.40
CA ASN A 484 -22.67 1.26 -14.44
C ASN A 484 -22.72 -0.27 -14.56
N VAL A 485 -21.58 -0.94 -14.54
CA VAL A 485 -21.47 -2.40 -14.66
C VAL A 485 -21.43 -2.99 -13.26
N MET A 486 -22.36 -3.89 -12.97
CA MET A 486 -22.43 -4.72 -11.77
C MET A 486 -22.07 -6.16 -12.16
N THR A 487 -21.21 -6.79 -11.39
CA THR A 487 -20.97 -8.23 -11.47
C THR A 487 -22.01 -8.94 -10.62
N VAL A 488 -22.89 -9.71 -11.25
CA VAL A 488 -23.97 -10.45 -10.60
C VAL A 488 -23.74 -11.94 -10.78
N ALA A 489 -23.91 -12.74 -9.72
CA ALA A 489 -23.66 -14.17 -9.76
C ALA A 489 -24.79 -15.01 -9.14
N SER A 490 -25.01 -16.19 -9.71
CA SER A 490 -25.78 -17.28 -9.08
C SER A 490 -24.82 -18.34 -8.57
N TYR A 491 -25.04 -18.81 -7.34
CA TYR A 491 -24.20 -19.82 -6.73
C TYR A 491 -24.94 -20.74 -5.76
N ASN A 492 -25.25 -21.98 -6.17
CA ASN A 492 -25.64 -23.01 -5.21
C ASN A 492 -24.43 -23.39 -4.33
N ILE A 493 -24.49 -23.12 -3.02
CA ILE A 493 -23.34 -23.23 -2.11
C ILE A 493 -23.22 -24.58 -1.38
N LYS A 494 -24.13 -25.51 -1.69
CA LYS A 494 -24.28 -26.83 -1.06
C LYS A 494 -24.44 -26.78 0.47
N TYR A 495 -25.57 -27.25 0.95
CA TYR A 495 -25.81 -27.36 2.39
C TYR A 495 -24.76 -28.24 3.09
N GLU A 496 -24.50 -27.98 4.37
CA GLU A 496 -23.56 -28.80 5.14
C GLU A 496 -24.14 -30.20 5.42
N SER A 497 -23.40 -31.27 5.09
CA SER A 497 -23.80 -32.65 5.38
C SER A 497 -22.69 -33.43 6.07
N LYS A 498 -23.05 -34.46 6.85
CA LYS A 498 -22.08 -35.32 7.55
C LYS A 498 -21.10 -36.01 6.57
N ALA A 499 -21.61 -36.46 5.42
CA ALA A 499 -20.80 -37.10 4.38
C ALA A 499 -19.71 -36.15 3.86
N ASP A 500 -20.02 -34.86 3.67
CA ASP A 500 -19.02 -33.90 3.20
C ASP A 500 -17.89 -33.70 4.20
N TYR A 501 -18.17 -33.75 5.51
CA TYR A 501 -17.11 -33.70 6.53
C TYR A 501 -16.19 -34.92 6.47
N GLU A 502 -16.75 -36.10 6.26
CA GLU A 502 -16.01 -37.37 6.13
C GLU A 502 -15.15 -37.39 4.85
N ASP A 503 -15.64 -36.82 3.74
CA ASP A 503 -14.93 -36.72 2.45
C ASP A 503 -13.96 -35.53 2.35
N GLY A 504 -13.82 -34.77 3.44
CA GLY A 504 -12.92 -33.62 3.54
C GLY A 504 -13.41 -32.34 2.88
N ASN A 505 -14.70 -32.26 2.54
CA ASN A 505 -15.44 -31.11 1.99
C ASN A 505 -16.34 -30.42 3.04
N GLY A 506 -16.11 -30.67 4.33
CA GLY A 506 -16.89 -30.03 5.40
C GLY A 506 -16.88 -28.51 5.31
N TRP A 507 -17.98 -27.87 5.73
CA TRP A 507 -18.18 -26.42 5.59
C TRP A 507 -17.03 -25.57 6.14
N GLU A 508 -16.42 -26.00 7.24
CA GLU A 508 -15.26 -25.35 7.85
C GLU A 508 -14.07 -25.16 6.90
N LYS A 509 -13.91 -26.04 5.92
CA LYS A 509 -12.86 -25.95 4.90
C LYS A 509 -13.28 -25.15 3.68
N ARG A 510 -14.59 -25.04 3.41
CA ARG A 510 -15.14 -24.43 2.19
C ARG A 510 -15.47 -22.95 2.35
N LYS A 511 -15.85 -22.50 3.55
CA LYS A 511 -16.35 -21.14 3.78
C LYS A 511 -15.36 -20.04 3.38
N ALA A 512 -14.09 -20.18 3.74
CA ALA A 512 -13.06 -19.19 3.41
C ALA A 512 -12.73 -19.18 1.90
N PRO A 513 -12.49 -20.33 1.22
CA PRO A 513 -12.37 -20.35 -0.23
C PRO A 513 -13.59 -19.79 -0.98
N LEU A 514 -14.80 -20.08 -0.50
CA LEU A 514 -16.04 -19.58 -1.09
C LEU A 514 -16.13 -18.06 -0.98
N ALA A 515 -15.87 -17.50 0.21
CA ALA A 515 -15.84 -16.05 0.42
C ALA A 515 -14.73 -15.39 -0.41
N LYS A 516 -13.54 -16.00 -0.45
CA LYS A 516 -12.42 -15.53 -1.26
C LYS A 516 -12.77 -15.45 -2.74
N LEU A 517 -13.44 -16.46 -3.29
CA LEU A 517 -13.91 -16.45 -4.68
C LEU A 517 -14.82 -15.24 -4.94
N ILE A 518 -15.80 -14.99 -4.06
CA ILE A 518 -16.72 -13.84 -4.20
C ILE A 518 -15.95 -12.52 -4.23
N LEU A 519 -14.96 -12.36 -3.34
CA LEU A 519 -14.14 -11.15 -3.22
C LEU A 519 -13.17 -10.97 -4.40
N ASP A 520 -12.44 -12.03 -4.77
CA ASP A 520 -11.42 -12.00 -5.83
C ASP A 520 -12.03 -11.70 -7.20
N HIS A 521 -13.26 -12.18 -7.45
CA HIS A 521 -13.98 -11.92 -8.71
C HIS A 521 -14.80 -10.62 -8.67
N GLY A 522 -14.74 -9.85 -7.58
CA GLY A 522 -15.42 -8.56 -7.45
C GLY A 522 -16.93 -8.66 -7.68
N ILE A 523 -17.57 -9.69 -7.13
CA ILE A 523 -19.00 -9.96 -7.34
C ILE A 523 -19.83 -8.98 -6.49
N ASP A 524 -20.60 -8.09 -7.11
CA ASP A 524 -21.38 -7.08 -6.38
C ASP A 524 -22.67 -7.63 -5.79
N ILE A 525 -23.28 -8.62 -6.45
CA ILE A 525 -24.48 -9.32 -6.00
C ILE A 525 -24.29 -10.82 -6.22
N VAL A 526 -24.51 -11.64 -5.19
CA VAL A 526 -24.52 -13.09 -5.32
C VAL A 526 -25.80 -13.69 -4.73
N GLY A 527 -26.57 -14.37 -5.58
CA GLY A 527 -27.71 -15.18 -5.20
C GLY A 527 -27.28 -16.60 -4.88
N THR A 528 -27.49 -17.01 -3.64
CA THR A 528 -27.15 -18.33 -3.13
C THR A 528 -28.38 -19.21 -2.91
N GLN A 529 -28.20 -20.51 -3.09
CA GLN A 529 -29.19 -21.56 -2.82
C GLN A 529 -28.60 -22.62 -1.87
N GLU A 530 -29.48 -23.37 -1.20
CA GLU A 530 -29.19 -24.48 -0.26
C GLU A 530 -28.54 -24.14 1.08
N GLY A 531 -27.92 -22.98 1.24
CA GLY A 531 -27.23 -22.60 2.47
C GLY A 531 -28.08 -22.76 3.74
N THR A 532 -27.52 -23.41 4.77
CA THR A 532 -28.15 -23.43 6.10
C THR A 532 -28.04 -22.05 6.78
N PRO A 533 -28.89 -21.72 7.76
CA PRO A 533 -28.76 -20.47 8.51
C PRO A 533 -27.37 -20.27 9.13
N LYS A 534 -26.73 -21.37 9.56
CA LYS A 534 -25.35 -21.34 10.09
C LYS A 534 -24.36 -20.96 8.99
N GLN A 535 -24.39 -21.62 7.84
CA GLN A 535 -23.49 -21.33 6.71
C GLN A 535 -23.61 -19.88 6.25
N LEU A 536 -24.85 -19.35 6.17
CA LEU A 536 -25.06 -17.97 5.75
C LEU A 536 -24.52 -16.96 6.77
N ASN A 537 -24.76 -17.17 8.07
CA ASN A 537 -24.21 -16.29 9.10
C ASN A 537 -22.68 -16.29 9.11
N GLU A 538 -22.04 -17.45 8.94
CA GLU A 538 -20.58 -17.54 8.85
C GLU A 538 -20.02 -16.96 7.56
N LEU A 539 -20.75 -17.06 6.44
CA LEU A 539 -20.34 -16.41 5.20
C LEU A 539 -20.45 -14.87 5.33
N LYS A 540 -21.46 -14.36 6.04
CA LYS A 540 -21.63 -12.93 6.32
C LYS A 540 -20.47 -12.34 7.12
N THR A 541 -19.85 -13.10 8.03
CA THR A 541 -18.68 -12.61 8.79
C THR A 541 -17.43 -12.50 7.90
N LEU A 542 -17.31 -13.36 6.89
CA LEU A 542 -16.22 -13.33 5.91
C LEU A 542 -16.45 -12.29 4.80
N LEU A 543 -17.71 -11.93 4.55
CA LEU A 543 -18.12 -10.88 3.62
C LEU A 543 -18.58 -9.64 4.39
N SER A 544 -17.64 -9.00 5.13
CA SER A 544 -17.93 -7.87 6.04
C SER A 544 -18.66 -6.72 5.34
N ASP A 545 -18.28 -6.44 4.09
CA ASP A 545 -18.76 -5.28 3.31
C ASP A 545 -20.10 -5.53 2.60
N TYR A 546 -20.63 -6.75 2.72
CA TYR A 546 -21.89 -7.15 2.10
C TYR A 546 -23.02 -7.09 3.13
N GLN A 547 -24.21 -6.72 2.69
CA GLN A 547 -25.46 -7.03 3.39
C GLN A 547 -26.05 -8.31 2.80
N TYR A 548 -26.95 -8.97 3.52
CA TYR A 548 -27.67 -10.11 2.95
C TYR A 548 -29.10 -10.21 3.45
N ILE A 549 -29.96 -10.78 2.60
CA ILE A 549 -31.32 -11.17 2.95
C ILE A 549 -31.50 -12.63 2.59
N ALA A 550 -32.11 -13.40 3.49
CA ALA A 550 -32.33 -14.82 3.32
C ALA A 550 -33.77 -15.20 3.67
N TYR A 551 -34.32 -16.13 2.89
CA TYR A 551 -35.61 -16.74 3.14
C TYR A 551 -35.50 -18.27 3.19
N PRO A 552 -36.07 -18.91 4.23
CA PRO A 552 -35.98 -20.35 4.37
C PRO A 552 -36.96 -21.08 3.43
N TYR A 553 -36.56 -22.26 2.95
CA TYR A 553 -37.39 -23.19 2.19
C TYR A 553 -36.93 -24.64 2.41
N GLY A 554 -37.66 -25.60 1.85
CA GLY A 554 -37.28 -27.02 1.82
C GLY A 554 -37.64 -27.76 3.09
N GLY A 555 -37.86 -29.08 2.98
CA GLY A 555 -38.49 -29.86 4.03
C GLY A 555 -39.99 -29.56 4.15
N SER A 556 -40.69 -30.34 4.96
CA SER A 556 -42.13 -30.16 5.20
C SER A 556 -42.45 -28.92 6.05
N ASP A 557 -41.50 -28.41 6.83
CA ASP A 557 -41.61 -27.20 7.65
C ASP A 557 -41.04 -25.94 7.00
N GLY A 558 -40.44 -26.08 5.80
CA GLY A 558 -39.86 -24.99 5.02
C GLY A 558 -38.60 -24.39 5.60
N LYS A 559 -37.87 -25.09 6.48
CA LYS A 559 -36.69 -24.56 7.19
C LYS A 559 -35.39 -25.31 6.93
N LEU A 560 -35.37 -26.19 5.93
CA LEU A 560 -34.21 -27.02 5.64
C LEU A 560 -33.03 -26.23 5.04
N HIS A 561 -33.33 -25.29 4.15
CA HIS A 561 -32.38 -24.51 3.35
C HIS A 561 -32.80 -23.04 3.28
N ASN A 562 -31.96 -22.20 2.69
CA ASN A 562 -32.30 -20.81 2.41
C ASN A 562 -31.97 -20.45 0.98
N CYS A 563 -32.79 -19.58 0.40
CA CYS A 563 -32.44 -18.79 -0.76
C CYS A 563 -32.04 -17.41 -0.22
N ALA A 564 -30.81 -17.00 -0.50
CA ALA A 564 -30.27 -15.77 0.06
C ALA A 564 -29.51 -14.96 -0.97
N THR A 565 -29.52 -13.65 -0.84
CA THR A 565 -28.78 -12.75 -1.73
C THR A 565 -27.86 -11.87 -0.91
N TYR A 566 -26.56 -11.93 -1.18
CA TYR A 566 -25.57 -11.00 -0.64
C TYR A 566 -25.34 -9.88 -1.65
N TYR A 567 -25.17 -8.65 -1.16
CA TYR A 567 -24.93 -7.48 -2.01
C TYR A 567 -24.05 -6.44 -1.32
N ARG A 568 -23.29 -5.68 -2.11
CA ARG A 568 -22.44 -4.59 -1.62
C ARG A 568 -23.25 -3.34 -1.23
N ALA A 569 -23.19 -2.95 0.04
CA ALA A 569 -23.97 -1.81 0.57
C ALA A 569 -23.50 -0.46 0.05
N ASP A 570 -22.22 -0.34 -0.33
CA ASP A 570 -21.67 0.88 -0.91
C ASP A 570 -22.07 1.07 -2.39
N ARG A 571 -22.65 0.04 -3.00
CA ARG A 571 -23.16 0.07 -4.38
C ARG A 571 -24.67 0.02 -4.49
N LEU A 572 -25.35 -0.62 -3.54
CA LEU A 572 -26.76 -0.95 -3.64
C LEU A 572 -27.51 -0.60 -2.36
N GLU A 573 -28.56 0.18 -2.51
CA GLU A 573 -29.58 0.42 -1.50
C GLU A 573 -30.75 -0.53 -1.73
N LEU A 574 -31.08 -1.35 -0.74
CA LEU A 574 -32.30 -2.16 -0.77
C LEU A 574 -33.50 -1.28 -0.47
N LEU A 575 -34.48 -1.28 -1.37
CA LEU A 575 -35.71 -0.50 -1.23
C LEU A 575 -36.90 -1.33 -0.73
N ASP A 576 -36.97 -2.60 -1.13
CA ASP A 576 -38.07 -3.50 -0.82
C ASP A 576 -37.66 -4.95 -1.12
N ASP A 577 -38.30 -5.92 -0.48
CA ASP A 577 -38.02 -7.33 -0.70
C ASP A 577 -39.18 -8.24 -0.33
N GLY A 578 -39.14 -9.47 -0.82
CA GLY A 578 -40.11 -10.49 -0.47
C GLY A 578 -39.80 -11.84 -1.10
N LEU A 579 -40.78 -12.73 -1.02
CA LEU A 579 -40.72 -14.05 -1.65
C LEU A 579 -42.10 -14.47 -2.17
N PHE A 580 -42.11 -15.43 -3.09
CA PHE A 580 -43.29 -16.23 -3.37
C PHE A 580 -42.93 -17.72 -3.43
N TRP A 581 -43.87 -18.56 -2.98
CA TRP A 581 -43.73 -20.01 -3.00
C TRP A 581 -44.01 -20.54 -4.42
N LEU A 582 -43.12 -21.40 -4.93
CA LEU A 582 -43.27 -22.01 -6.25
C LEU A 582 -44.33 -23.12 -6.17
N SER A 583 -45.60 -22.72 -6.20
CA SER A 583 -46.78 -23.54 -5.94
C SER A 583 -48.07 -22.92 -6.50
N GLU A 584 -49.19 -23.65 -6.38
CA GLU A 584 -50.53 -23.15 -6.66
C GLU A 584 -50.98 -22.01 -5.72
N THR A 585 -50.34 -21.84 -4.55
CA THR A 585 -50.67 -20.82 -3.55
C THR A 585 -49.45 -19.97 -3.19
N PRO A 586 -48.93 -19.13 -4.12
CA PRO A 586 -47.64 -18.45 -3.99
C PRO A 586 -47.50 -17.52 -2.78
N GLU A 587 -48.60 -17.00 -2.26
CA GLU A 587 -48.63 -16.09 -1.11
C GLU A 587 -48.60 -16.82 0.25
N LYS A 588 -48.64 -18.16 0.26
CA LYS A 588 -48.72 -18.98 1.48
C LYS A 588 -47.71 -20.11 1.42
N HIS A 589 -47.11 -20.41 2.57
CA HIS A 589 -46.21 -21.56 2.70
C HIS A 589 -46.88 -22.84 2.19
N SER A 590 -46.35 -23.41 1.12
CA SER A 590 -46.95 -24.56 0.44
C SER A 590 -45.93 -25.31 -0.42
N ILE A 591 -46.17 -26.61 -0.58
CA ILE A 591 -45.48 -27.47 -1.53
C ILE A 591 -46.24 -27.39 -2.85
N GLY A 592 -45.54 -27.12 -3.95
CA GLY A 592 -46.16 -26.92 -5.26
C GLY A 592 -46.27 -28.18 -6.10
N TRP A 593 -47.43 -28.38 -6.74
CA TRP A 593 -47.67 -29.40 -7.75
C TRP A 593 -47.25 -30.81 -7.32
N ASP A 594 -46.24 -31.40 -7.98
CA ASP A 594 -45.71 -32.73 -7.70
C ASP A 594 -44.38 -32.68 -6.91
N ALA A 595 -44.00 -31.54 -6.34
CA ALA A 595 -42.85 -31.46 -5.44
C ALA A 595 -43.12 -32.18 -4.11
N THR A 596 -42.05 -32.59 -3.42
CA THR A 596 -42.13 -33.12 -2.04
C THR A 596 -41.59 -32.16 -0.99
N ASP A 597 -40.99 -31.06 -1.43
CA ASP A 597 -40.39 -30.03 -0.60
C ASP A 597 -40.82 -28.66 -1.10
N THR A 598 -40.89 -27.69 -0.19
CA THR A 598 -41.18 -26.32 -0.58
C THR A 598 -40.02 -25.73 -1.37
N ARG A 599 -40.35 -24.86 -2.34
CA ARG A 599 -39.41 -24.09 -3.16
C ARG A 599 -39.89 -22.66 -3.25
N ILE A 600 -38.96 -21.72 -3.38
CA ILE A 600 -39.25 -20.28 -3.38
C ILE A 600 -38.52 -19.57 -4.50
N CYS A 601 -39.03 -18.38 -4.82
CA CYS A 601 -38.31 -17.33 -5.50
C CYS A 601 -38.28 -16.09 -4.59
N GLN A 602 -37.09 -15.67 -4.19
CA GLN A 602 -36.86 -14.41 -3.50
C GLN A 602 -36.84 -13.28 -4.54
N TRP A 603 -37.49 -12.16 -4.25
CA TRP A 603 -37.39 -10.94 -5.05
C TRP A 603 -36.88 -9.78 -4.21
N LEU A 604 -36.07 -8.92 -4.83
CA LEU A 604 -35.41 -7.77 -4.20
C LEU A 604 -35.54 -6.58 -5.14
N LYS A 605 -35.88 -5.42 -4.59
CA LYS A 605 -35.89 -4.14 -5.28
C LYS A 605 -34.71 -3.31 -4.82
N PHE A 606 -33.80 -3.00 -5.73
CA PHE A 606 -32.60 -2.23 -5.44
C PHE A 606 -32.64 -0.86 -6.11
N ARG A 607 -31.95 0.10 -5.49
CA ARG A 607 -31.43 1.30 -6.15
C ARG A 607 -29.91 1.19 -6.22
N GLU A 608 -29.36 1.33 -7.42
CA GLU A 608 -27.91 1.47 -7.58
C GLU A 608 -27.49 2.88 -7.15
N VAL A 609 -26.57 2.96 -6.18
CA VAL A 609 -26.30 4.16 -5.38
C VAL A 609 -25.77 5.30 -6.24
N LYS A 610 -24.89 5.03 -7.21
CA LYS A 610 -24.26 6.08 -8.03
C LYS A 610 -25.20 6.64 -9.09
N SER A 611 -25.90 5.78 -9.82
CA SER A 611 -26.79 6.15 -10.93
C SER A 611 -28.20 6.51 -10.48
N GLY A 612 -28.61 6.08 -9.29
CA GLY A 612 -29.96 6.24 -8.77
C GLY A 612 -31.02 5.36 -9.46
N LYS A 613 -30.63 4.52 -10.43
CA LYS A 613 -31.53 3.64 -11.19
C LYS A 613 -32.07 2.53 -10.29
N VAL A 614 -33.35 2.21 -10.46
CA VAL A 614 -34.04 1.14 -9.72
C VAL A 614 -34.16 -0.09 -10.60
N PHE A 615 -33.91 -1.27 -10.03
CA PHE A 615 -34.10 -2.56 -10.70
C PHE A 615 -34.59 -3.64 -9.73
N PHE A 616 -35.06 -4.75 -10.28
CA PHE A 616 -35.53 -5.91 -9.54
C PHE A 616 -34.64 -7.12 -9.82
N LEU A 617 -34.39 -7.88 -8.77
CA LEU A 617 -33.65 -9.13 -8.82
C LEU A 617 -34.52 -10.25 -8.27
N PHE A 618 -34.54 -11.37 -8.99
CA PHE A 618 -35.26 -12.59 -8.62
C PHE A 618 -34.26 -13.73 -8.50
N ASN A 619 -34.20 -14.36 -7.33
CA ASN A 619 -33.32 -15.49 -7.03
C ASN A 619 -34.18 -16.71 -6.69
N ALA A 620 -34.07 -17.78 -7.47
CA ALA A 620 -34.89 -18.98 -7.31
C ALA A 620 -34.07 -20.24 -7.12
N HIS A 621 -34.72 -21.25 -6.55
CA HIS A 621 -34.24 -22.62 -6.58
C HIS A 621 -35.38 -23.54 -7.01
N PHE A 622 -35.26 -24.18 -8.17
CA PHE A 622 -36.33 -25.04 -8.69
C PHE A 622 -36.27 -26.44 -8.07
N TYR A 623 -37.36 -27.19 -8.22
CA TYR A 623 -37.43 -28.55 -7.71
C TYR A 623 -36.64 -29.54 -8.60
N TYR A 624 -35.92 -30.47 -8.00
CA TYR A 624 -34.93 -31.28 -8.73
C TYR A 624 -35.44 -32.63 -9.23
N ARG A 625 -36.54 -33.18 -8.68
CA ARG A 625 -37.02 -34.52 -9.08
C ARG A 625 -38.04 -34.47 -10.21
N ASN A 626 -39.21 -33.88 -9.94
CA ASN A 626 -40.39 -34.05 -10.79
C ASN A 626 -40.58 -32.90 -11.77
N GLU A 627 -41.11 -33.22 -12.94
CA GLU A 627 -41.16 -32.35 -14.11
C GLU A 627 -42.21 -31.24 -13.99
N LYS A 628 -43.41 -31.56 -13.47
CA LYS A 628 -44.52 -30.61 -13.44
C LYS A 628 -44.20 -29.42 -12.55
N ALA A 629 -43.56 -29.63 -11.40
CA ALA A 629 -43.15 -28.56 -10.52
C ALA A 629 -42.14 -27.61 -11.18
N ARG A 630 -41.16 -28.11 -11.93
CA ARG A 630 -40.21 -27.26 -12.67
C ARG A 630 -40.88 -26.46 -13.77
N GLU A 631 -41.71 -27.13 -14.58
CA GLU A 631 -42.41 -26.49 -15.68
C GLU A 631 -43.31 -25.35 -15.18
N ARG A 632 -44.13 -25.62 -14.15
CA ARG A 632 -45.06 -24.64 -13.60
C ARG A 632 -44.37 -23.55 -12.78
N SER A 633 -43.20 -23.83 -12.22
CA SER A 633 -42.36 -22.80 -11.58
C SER A 633 -41.93 -21.74 -12.59
N ALA A 634 -41.56 -22.11 -13.81
CA ALA A 634 -41.24 -21.13 -14.85
C ALA A 634 -42.45 -20.27 -15.24
N ASP A 635 -43.62 -20.89 -15.46
CA ASP A 635 -44.87 -20.15 -15.75
C ASP A 635 -45.16 -19.11 -14.65
N LEU A 636 -45.05 -19.52 -13.38
CA LEU A 636 -45.31 -18.67 -12.22
C LEU A 636 -44.28 -17.55 -12.08
N VAL A 637 -42.98 -17.85 -12.25
CA VAL A 637 -41.90 -16.85 -12.17
C VAL A 637 -42.10 -15.76 -13.23
N ILE A 638 -42.43 -16.14 -14.47
CA ILE A 638 -42.69 -15.18 -15.55
C ILE A 638 -43.84 -14.24 -15.16
N SER A 639 -44.96 -14.81 -14.72
CA SER A 639 -46.12 -14.02 -14.28
C SER A 639 -45.79 -13.10 -13.09
N LYS A 640 -45.01 -13.58 -12.12
CA LYS A 640 -44.62 -12.80 -10.93
C LYS A 640 -43.61 -11.70 -11.25
N ILE A 641 -42.70 -11.92 -12.20
CA ILE A 641 -41.81 -10.86 -12.70
C ILE A 641 -42.63 -9.72 -13.31
N GLU A 642 -43.62 -10.04 -14.15
CA GLU A 642 -44.51 -9.05 -14.76
C GLU A 642 -45.33 -8.29 -13.69
N GLU A 643 -45.86 -8.99 -12.69
CA GLU A 643 -46.64 -8.41 -11.60
C GLU A 643 -45.81 -7.45 -10.72
N ILE A 644 -44.64 -7.90 -10.27
CA ILE A 644 -43.81 -7.23 -9.26
C ILE A 644 -42.95 -6.14 -9.89
N ALA A 645 -42.18 -6.50 -10.94
CA ALA A 645 -41.23 -5.57 -11.55
C ALA A 645 -41.90 -4.63 -12.55
N LYS A 646 -43.06 -5.01 -13.12
CA LYS A 646 -43.75 -4.25 -14.17
C LYS A 646 -42.76 -3.93 -15.30
N ASN A 647 -42.60 -2.66 -15.62
CA ASN A 647 -41.67 -2.19 -16.65
C ASN A 647 -40.28 -1.84 -16.10
N ASN A 648 -39.84 -2.32 -14.94
CA ASN A 648 -38.49 -2.01 -14.43
C ASN A 648 -37.43 -2.98 -15.01
N PRO A 649 -36.13 -2.63 -14.94
CA PRO A 649 -35.06 -3.57 -15.25
C PRO A 649 -35.11 -4.80 -14.34
N VAL A 650 -34.92 -5.99 -14.93
CA VAL A 650 -35.02 -7.28 -14.23
C VAL A 650 -33.77 -8.13 -14.44
N ILE A 651 -33.30 -8.71 -13.33
CA ILE A 651 -32.37 -9.84 -13.32
C ILE A 651 -33.11 -11.03 -12.71
N PHE A 652 -33.08 -12.19 -13.37
CA PHE A 652 -33.56 -13.46 -12.81
C PHE A 652 -32.42 -14.47 -12.81
N MET A 653 -32.15 -15.11 -11.68
CA MET A 653 -31.03 -16.04 -11.54
C MET A 653 -31.36 -17.17 -10.57
N GLY A 654 -30.53 -18.20 -10.58
CA GLY A 654 -30.63 -19.29 -9.63
C GLY A 654 -30.15 -20.63 -10.19
N ASP A 655 -30.15 -21.62 -9.30
CA ASP A 655 -30.12 -23.03 -9.67
C ASP A 655 -31.53 -23.47 -10.07
N LEU A 656 -31.72 -23.69 -11.37
CA LEU A 656 -33.03 -24.03 -11.93
C LEU A 656 -33.23 -25.54 -12.07
N ASN A 657 -32.27 -26.38 -11.64
CA ASN A 657 -32.35 -27.84 -11.73
C ASN A 657 -32.84 -28.34 -13.11
N SER A 658 -32.46 -27.62 -14.17
CA SER A 658 -33.00 -27.81 -15.52
C SER A 658 -31.91 -27.55 -16.55
N THR A 659 -31.75 -28.45 -17.52
CA THR A 659 -30.78 -28.26 -18.61
C THR A 659 -31.34 -27.34 -19.70
N PRO A 660 -30.49 -26.77 -20.59
CA PRO A 660 -30.91 -25.77 -21.57
C PRO A 660 -32.02 -26.20 -22.53
N ASP A 661 -32.18 -27.50 -22.77
CA ASP A 661 -33.17 -28.11 -23.66
C ASP A 661 -34.55 -28.34 -23.01
N MET A 662 -34.64 -28.25 -21.67
CA MET A 662 -35.91 -28.48 -20.97
C MET A 662 -36.91 -27.33 -21.17
N VAL A 663 -38.20 -27.67 -21.18
CA VAL A 663 -39.30 -26.76 -21.52
C VAL A 663 -39.32 -25.48 -20.67
N GLN A 664 -39.05 -25.58 -19.37
CA GLN A 664 -39.01 -24.45 -18.44
C GLN A 664 -37.92 -23.43 -18.78
N ILE A 665 -36.75 -23.86 -19.26
CA ILE A 665 -35.68 -22.96 -19.68
C ILE A 665 -36.06 -22.29 -21.01
N GLN A 666 -36.67 -23.04 -21.92
CA GLN A 666 -37.17 -22.49 -23.19
C GLN A 666 -38.28 -21.45 -22.96
N LYS A 667 -39.18 -21.67 -22.00
CA LYS A 667 -40.19 -20.69 -21.57
C LYS A 667 -39.56 -19.43 -20.98
N LEU A 668 -38.55 -19.55 -20.13
CA LEU A 668 -37.84 -18.38 -19.59
C LEU A 668 -37.14 -17.58 -20.71
N ARG A 669 -36.54 -18.28 -21.68
CA ARG A 669 -35.86 -17.66 -22.84
C ARG A 669 -36.80 -16.96 -23.82
N SER A 670 -38.10 -17.26 -23.81
CA SER A 670 -39.06 -16.57 -24.68
C SER A 670 -39.41 -15.17 -24.18
N VAL A 671 -39.14 -14.87 -22.89
CA VAL A 671 -39.46 -13.59 -22.25
C VAL A 671 -38.23 -12.86 -21.68
N LEU A 672 -37.18 -13.59 -21.34
CA LEU A 672 -35.92 -13.06 -20.81
C LEU A 672 -34.73 -13.52 -21.66
N THR A 673 -33.66 -12.75 -21.61
CA THR A 673 -32.41 -13.02 -22.32
C THR A 673 -31.43 -13.77 -21.42
N ASP A 674 -30.98 -14.95 -21.85
CA ASP A 674 -29.92 -15.72 -21.20
C ASP A 674 -28.56 -15.05 -21.41
N CYS A 675 -27.95 -14.54 -20.34
CA CYS A 675 -26.68 -13.82 -20.42
C CYS A 675 -25.56 -14.65 -21.05
N SER A 676 -25.57 -15.97 -20.85
CA SER A 676 -24.53 -16.86 -21.34
C SER A 676 -24.57 -17.02 -22.87
N LEU A 677 -25.69 -16.69 -23.53
CA LEU A 677 -25.85 -16.82 -24.98
C LEU A 677 -25.53 -15.54 -25.75
N VAL A 678 -25.64 -14.37 -25.09
CA VAL A 678 -25.54 -13.07 -25.77
C VAL A 678 -24.34 -12.23 -25.33
N ALA A 679 -23.64 -12.61 -24.25
CA ALA A 679 -22.48 -11.87 -23.78
C ALA A 679 -21.36 -11.86 -24.84
N PRO A 680 -20.78 -10.69 -25.17
CA PRO A 680 -19.67 -10.60 -26.11
C PRO A 680 -18.42 -11.38 -25.67
N GLN A 681 -18.23 -11.53 -24.36
CA GLN A 681 -17.13 -12.28 -23.76
C GLN A 681 -17.70 -13.39 -22.89
N VAL A 682 -17.34 -14.65 -23.20
CA VAL A 682 -17.79 -15.83 -22.44
C VAL A 682 -16.56 -16.66 -22.04
N ALA A 683 -16.45 -17.00 -20.76
CA ALA A 683 -15.34 -17.82 -20.23
C ALA A 683 -15.83 -18.96 -19.31
N GLY A 684 -15.03 -20.02 -19.21
CA GLY A 684 -15.33 -21.18 -18.37
C GLY A 684 -16.27 -22.21 -19.03
N PRO A 685 -16.53 -23.34 -18.37
CA PRO A 685 -17.41 -24.38 -18.88
C PRO A 685 -18.88 -23.94 -18.89
N ARG A 686 -19.67 -24.49 -19.81
CA ARG A 686 -21.14 -24.31 -19.82
C ARG A 686 -21.80 -25.06 -18.67
N ALA A 687 -21.29 -26.24 -18.35
CA ALA A 687 -21.79 -27.04 -17.25
C ALA A 687 -21.37 -26.43 -15.91
N THR A 688 -22.29 -26.45 -14.95
CA THR A 688 -22.16 -25.82 -13.64
C THR A 688 -22.38 -26.79 -12.49
N TYR A 689 -22.84 -28.03 -12.73
CA TYR A 689 -23.08 -29.03 -11.69
C TYR A 689 -22.16 -30.26 -11.81
N MET A 690 -21.60 -30.73 -10.69
CA MET A 690 -20.57 -31.78 -10.62
C MET A 690 -21.12 -33.12 -10.11
N GLY A 691 -22.44 -33.29 -10.00
CA GLY A 691 -23.01 -34.56 -9.56
C GLY A 691 -22.85 -34.82 -8.06
N GLY A 692 -22.81 -33.77 -7.24
CA GLY A 692 -22.53 -33.87 -5.80
C GLY A 692 -21.04 -33.95 -5.43
N ARG A 693 -20.14 -33.90 -6.42
CA ARG A 693 -18.69 -33.95 -6.21
C ARG A 693 -18.11 -32.55 -6.15
N PHE A 694 -17.01 -32.40 -5.41
CA PHE A 694 -16.30 -31.13 -5.25
C PHE A 694 -15.02 -31.06 -6.10
N HIS A 695 -14.86 -31.90 -7.12
CA HIS A 695 -13.69 -31.92 -7.99
C HIS A 695 -14.02 -32.53 -9.35
N GLY A 696 -13.11 -32.36 -10.32
CA GLY A 696 -13.25 -32.92 -11.66
C GLY A 696 -14.06 -32.02 -12.60
N LYS A 697 -14.67 -32.62 -13.62
CA LYS A 697 -15.42 -31.89 -14.65
C LYS A 697 -16.89 -31.76 -14.26
N SER A 698 -17.44 -30.57 -14.48
CA SER A 698 -18.88 -30.29 -14.44
C SER A 698 -19.61 -31.01 -15.59
N GLU A 699 -20.81 -31.50 -15.34
CA GLU A 699 -21.58 -32.37 -16.23
C GLU A 699 -22.81 -31.68 -16.84
N MET A 700 -23.54 -30.88 -16.05
CA MET A 700 -24.82 -30.28 -16.48
C MET A 700 -24.83 -28.76 -16.21
N GLN A 701 -25.43 -27.99 -17.11
CA GLN A 701 -25.74 -26.58 -16.87
C GLN A 701 -27.07 -26.50 -16.14
N LEU A 702 -27.05 -26.09 -14.87
CA LEU A 702 -28.25 -25.93 -14.04
C LEU A 702 -28.41 -24.50 -13.51
N ASP A 703 -27.32 -23.72 -13.50
CA ASP A 703 -27.29 -22.35 -12.99
C ASP A 703 -27.37 -21.33 -14.13
N TYR A 704 -28.20 -20.30 -13.94
CA TYR A 704 -28.50 -19.32 -14.97
C TYR A 704 -28.53 -17.89 -14.45
N ILE A 705 -28.27 -16.95 -15.37
CA ILE A 705 -28.55 -15.51 -15.19
C ILE A 705 -29.28 -15.02 -16.44
N PHE A 706 -30.51 -14.59 -16.24
CA PHE A 706 -31.39 -14.00 -17.22
C PHE A 706 -31.58 -12.51 -16.95
N ILE A 707 -31.77 -11.74 -18.01
CA ILE A 707 -32.07 -10.31 -17.94
C ILE A 707 -33.21 -9.94 -18.89
N ASN A 708 -33.95 -8.87 -18.61
CA ASN A 708 -34.83 -8.28 -19.62
C ASN A 708 -34.08 -7.30 -20.53
N ASP A 709 -34.81 -6.72 -21.50
CA ASP A 709 -34.27 -5.82 -22.52
C ASP A 709 -33.70 -4.49 -21.97
N LYS A 710 -33.88 -4.20 -20.69
CA LYS A 710 -33.38 -2.99 -20.00
C LYS A 710 -31.98 -3.14 -19.41
N PHE A 711 -31.41 -4.34 -19.46
CA PHE A 711 -30.02 -4.58 -19.13
C PHE A 711 -29.20 -4.85 -20.39
N GLN A 712 -27.91 -4.56 -20.31
CA GLN A 712 -26.88 -4.99 -21.24
C GLN A 712 -25.87 -5.85 -20.50
N VAL A 713 -25.47 -6.97 -21.10
CA VAL A 713 -24.40 -7.84 -20.60
C VAL A 713 -23.13 -7.64 -21.42
N SER A 714 -22.01 -7.38 -20.74
CA SER A 714 -20.71 -7.18 -21.38
C SER A 714 -19.79 -8.39 -21.28
N ALA A 715 -19.97 -9.22 -20.25
CA ALA A 715 -19.24 -10.47 -20.07
C ALA A 715 -20.05 -11.48 -19.26
N PHE A 716 -19.81 -12.76 -19.51
CA PHE A 716 -20.33 -13.88 -18.74
C PHE A 716 -19.20 -14.87 -18.43
N ARG A 717 -19.18 -15.44 -17.25
CA ARG A 717 -18.23 -16.49 -16.90
C ARG A 717 -18.80 -17.53 -15.97
N THR A 718 -18.34 -18.76 -16.13
CA THR A 718 -18.44 -19.80 -15.11
C THR A 718 -17.11 -19.81 -14.35
N VAL A 719 -17.14 -19.58 -13.05
CA VAL A 719 -15.94 -19.46 -12.21
C VAL A 719 -15.47 -20.85 -11.77
N THR A 720 -14.19 -21.15 -11.96
CA THR A 720 -13.61 -22.49 -11.77
C THR A 720 -12.49 -22.51 -10.72
N ASP A 721 -12.52 -21.60 -9.77
CA ASP A 721 -11.49 -21.49 -8.74
C ASP A 721 -11.50 -22.71 -7.83
N THR A 722 -10.30 -23.26 -7.57
CA THR A 722 -10.11 -24.41 -6.68
C THR A 722 -9.34 -24.02 -5.41
N TYR A 723 -9.49 -24.83 -4.36
CA TYR A 723 -8.68 -24.82 -3.17
C TYR A 723 -8.09 -26.21 -2.92
N ASN A 724 -7.00 -26.29 -2.14
CA ASN A 724 -6.29 -27.53 -1.85
C ASN A 724 -5.95 -28.35 -3.13
N GLY A 725 -5.50 -27.65 -4.17
CA GLY A 725 -5.14 -28.22 -5.48
C GLY A 725 -6.32 -28.30 -6.44
N GLU A 726 -7.26 -29.21 -6.21
CA GLU A 726 -8.25 -29.61 -7.22
C GLU A 726 -9.71 -29.56 -6.74
N ARG A 727 -9.99 -28.97 -5.56
CA ARG A 727 -11.35 -28.97 -4.99
C ARG A 727 -12.06 -27.63 -5.20
N TYR A 728 -13.33 -27.68 -5.60
CA TYR A 728 -14.21 -26.52 -5.67
C TYR A 728 -14.91 -26.27 -4.33
N PRO A 729 -15.27 -25.02 -3.99
CA PRO A 729 -15.97 -24.71 -2.73
C PRO A 729 -17.43 -25.21 -2.65
N SER A 730 -18.00 -25.71 -3.75
CA SER A 730 -19.34 -26.29 -3.84
C SER A 730 -19.36 -27.40 -4.90
N ASP A 731 -20.43 -28.20 -4.94
CA ASP A 731 -20.73 -29.14 -6.04
C ASP A 731 -21.35 -28.45 -7.25
N HIS A 732 -21.55 -27.13 -7.16
CA HIS A 732 -21.81 -26.24 -8.28
C HIS A 732 -20.65 -25.26 -8.52
N LEU A 733 -20.48 -24.82 -9.76
CA LEU A 733 -19.64 -23.69 -10.15
C LEU A 733 -20.51 -22.44 -10.26
N PRO A 734 -20.11 -21.31 -9.65
CA PRO A 734 -20.87 -20.08 -9.80
C PRO A 734 -20.82 -19.58 -11.24
N VAL A 735 -21.96 -19.10 -11.72
CA VAL A 735 -22.04 -18.31 -12.96
C VAL A 735 -22.12 -16.84 -12.60
N ALA A 736 -21.39 -15.99 -13.32
CA ALA A 736 -21.34 -14.55 -13.10
C ALA A 736 -21.46 -13.77 -14.42
N ALA A 737 -22.18 -12.66 -14.39
CA ALA A 737 -22.38 -11.76 -15.52
C ALA A 737 -22.04 -10.32 -15.13
N LYS A 738 -21.36 -9.60 -16.03
CA LYS A 738 -21.15 -8.16 -15.95
C LYS A 738 -22.31 -7.45 -16.65
N LEU A 739 -23.13 -6.74 -15.89
CA LEU A 739 -24.42 -6.17 -16.33
C LEU A 739 -24.49 -4.66 -16.12
N SER A 740 -24.98 -3.91 -17.10
CA SER A 740 -25.31 -2.49 -16.95
C SER A 740 -26.75 -2.18 -17.31
N ILE A 741 -27.41 -1.33 -16.51
CA ILE A 741 -28.77 -0.86 -16.81
C ILE A 741 -28.69 0.16 -17.96
N LYS A 742 -29.43 -0.10 -19.04
CA LYS A 742 -29.50 0.78 -20.23
C LYS A 742 -30.03 2.17 -19.90
#